data_AF-A0A1G2K5B0-F1
#
_entry.id   AF-A0A1G2K5B0-F1
#
_cell.length_a   1.000
_cell.length_b   1.000
_cell.length_c   1.000
_cell.angle_alpha   90.00
_cell.angle_beta   90.00
_cell.angle_gamma   90.00
#
_symmetry.space_group_name_H-M   'P 1'
#
loop_
_entity.id
_entity.type
_entity.pdbx_description
1 polymer ?
#
loop_
_entity_poly.entity_id
_entity_poly.type
_entity_poly.pdbx_seq_one_letter_code
_entity_poly.pdbx_strand_id
1 'polypeptide(L)'
;MENSRNVKILTGVIGGGVLFLSIPLFIYAYDNKTTHPALTQEIGRFYSASFNENKLTAEDIMLLMQGSDDEDVGTRPLRHFYDPVHDDGLHISGVDWESSKEWASDTVSQAAYDEKRPASLYGATLPLFSSDTDFSWERAVYEYAWKDKKRGLVTLGHILHLVEDATVPDHTRNDPHPPFLYLGSPYEGWAEKFNPETIHTADSLISSGQRPSVLTSIDSYFDNTANYSNNNFFSKDTILIAKYSAPTVTHYGTEVDSNGMLTKFGFEKKENVDIHLVKTPLLPDWKLILGSDTDQYEIVDKDYRILTDYWNLLSQKAVINGAGVVKLFFDEVEKEKQTKTLWKKNRTWFGKAWDWTTDTISSFWSSPPLDTVKTDTQYAGLLTAISGQNSPDPTSHDNPPEIGQNEPQTGSSSPTEGVEAASGGQVLGLSTTASNQLNFGTTTTEVQSGLRITGFLSGGLGAFTPPEGVGPSLADMPSENSQVSTSTSTTTPPAPEPDTTPPDVLLTIEECVQSFSSEGCLVPASTLHMELSSVSSDIESYSLSCKTKKRPSDAWLSCDNFSYDGHATSSVLTATEGLYELTAQAQDIAGNESPESLKDVEVNSSPVVLNEVAWAGMGNSATTSKDVWVELYNRSYSAVNLSEWSLSFLRPASLDIALKAELHGTIPGRSFFLIEGETDDVLPDILADEVTLLLEGILAGGTIVSLEKNGTTFDRTPLGCYGWCAGYAPARSTMERIDPDSEGGNASNWGTYYEEDIARTHTSREGEEVFGTPKARNSLNFLVAPTGVLEADKTLAKENSPYVVNRSGLIVPDGKLLTLGPGVVIKIISAGSPEVTVRGKLISQGTVAEPVVVTSIFDDEYGGDTNKDGLCSPSDASSTARCPVPGSWARINVARGGIGELAGTIIRFGGGISPGPFGRNASILCDGANIGISDSTVEYSAGIGTSYILCQGNILGSLFRHNGLQPVLIGGGSVAVSGNHFEHNAVGMSISESPHSSIVNNEFLEDTYAVEVINTPPAFSSNKILDGSAGIKGVILKGYSTENYSFMADMPYIVESAYTFSDGLFASIGKGTIFKFMENSELAIAGSLTVSGDSENPIVFTSISDDEFGGDTNANGASTTPTLGDWRGISITGSGNSLFDGATVRFAGGRFQQYNGAGIKVEGAEATIKNSVIEKNKNRGVWFKGTNPGMISDTIFRDHKDETGENYMALLFSGGASTTLQNLVFRNNGTAVLSDESVSLTNNGGIDIDASNDIATVPPGLFP
;
A
#
# COMPACT_ATOMS: atom_id res chain seq x y z
N MET A 1 39.41 -4.80 31.45
CA MET A 1 38.68 -3.56 31.86
C MET A 1 38.08 -2.95 30.59
N GLU A 2 37.10 -3.63 29.99
CA GLU A 2 36.55 -3.25 28.68
C GLU A 2 35.03 -3.00 28.66
N ASN A 3 34.31 -3.30 29.75
CA ASN A 3 32.90 -2.94 30.02
C ASN A 3 32.63 -1.42 30.19
N SER A 4 33.22 -0.59 29.34
CA SER A 4 32.89 0.85 29.23
C SER A 4 33.36 1.52 27.92
N ARG A 5 33.99 0.80 26.99
CA ARG A 5 34.70 1.45 25.86
C ARG A 5 33.89 1.56 24.55
N ASN A 6 33.06 0.57 24.22
CA ASN A 6 32.26 0.61 22.99
C ASN A 6 31.09 1.60 23.06
N VAL A 7 30.55 1.85 24.26
CA VAL A 7 29.51 2.87 24.55
C VAL A 7 29.94 4.30 24.15
N LYS A 8 31.24 4.55 23.92
CA LYS A 8 31.77 5.87 23.55
C LYS A 8 32.12 6.06 22.07
N ILE A 9 31.92 5.06 21.22
CA ILE A 9 32.07 5.21 19.76
C ILE A 9 30.74 5.69 19.13
N LEU A 10 29.60 5.24 19.67
CA LEU A 10 28.27 5.64 19.16
C LEU A 10 27.93 7.12 19.43
N THR A 11 28.48 7.72 20.49
CA THR A 11 28.30 9.14 20.83
C THR A 11 29.18 10.12 20.03
N GLY A 12 29.88 9.66 18.99
CA GLY A 12 30.86 10.45 18.25
C GLY A 12 30.48 10.87 16.82
N VAL A 13 29.42 10.32 16.23
CA VAL A 13 29.11 10.46 14.79
C VAL A 13 27.70 10.98 14.50
N ILE A 14 26.72 10.78 15.39
CA ILE A 14 25.34 11.19 15.17
C ILE A 14 25.08 12.59 15.76
N GLY A 15 25.55 13.60 15.04
CA GLY A 15 25.21 15.01 15.22
C GLY A 15 24.04 15.45 14.34
N GLY A 16 22.99 14.63 14.22
CA GLY A 16 21.80 14.84 13.40
C GLY A 16 20.71 13.85 13.84
N GLY A 17 19.48 14.33 14.06
CA GLY A 17 18.43 13.55 14.71
C GLY A 17 17.59 12.67 13.76
N VAL A 18 16.89 11.71 14.36
CA VAL A 18 15.72 10.99 13.80
C VAL A 18 15.98 10.21 12.50
N LEU A 19 16.60 9.01 12.60
CA LEU A 19 16.57 8.02 11.50
C LEU A 19 16.94 6.57 11.93
N PHE A 20 16.55 6.11 13.14
CA PHE A 20 16.87 4.75 13.63
C PHE A 20 15.87 4.19 14.67
N LEU A 21 14.55 4.38 14.49
CA LEU A 21 13.51 3.86 15.41
C LEU A 21 12.40 3.04 14.71
N SER A 22 12.65 2.53 13.51
CA SER A 22 11.71 1.71 12.73
C SER A 22 12.35 0.48 12.09
N ILE A 23 13.40 -0.06 12.72
CA ILE A 23 13.86 -1.43 12.45
C ILE A 23 13.21 -2.33 13.49
N PRO A 24 12.30 -3.27 13.12
CA PRO A 24 11.80 -4.26 14.06
C PRO A 24 12.97 -5.10 14.58
N LEU A 25 13.14 -5.10 15.91
CA LEU A 25 14.04 -6.00 16.62
C LEU A 25 13.39 -7.39 16.66
N PHE A 26 13.34 -8.06 15.52
CA PHE A 26 13.04 -9.49 15.49
C PHE A 26 14.12 -10.22 16.29
N ILE A 27 13.70 -10.95 17.32
CA ILE A 27 14.53 -11.91 18.04
C ILE A 27 13.80 -13.23 17.78
N TYR A 28 14.29 -13.99 16.81
CA TYR A 28 13.65 -15.24 16.40
C TYR A 28 14.10 -16.38 17.29
N ALA A 29 13.19 -17.35 17.45
CA ALA A 29 13.42 -18.61 18.14
C ALA A 29 14.25 -19.59 17.29
N TYR A 30 14.02 -20.91 17.45
CA TYR A 30 14.35 -21.86 16.39
C TYR A 30 13.68 -21.44 15.06
N ASP A 31 14.25 -21.78 13.89
CA ASP A 31 13.64 -21.38 12.62
C ASP A 31 12.20 -21.92 12.47
N ASN A 32 11.24 -21.00 12.29
CA ASN A 32 9.80 -21.26 12.20
C ASN A 32 9.40 -22.20 11.06
N LYS A 33 10.17 -22.26 9.96
CA LYS A 33 9.85 -23.07 8.77
C LYS A 33 10.49 -24.45 8.79
N THR A 34 11.42 -24.70 9.70
CA THR A 34 12.10 -26.00 9.83
C THR A 34 11.89 -26.64 11.20
N THR A 35 12.34 -25.99 12.27
CA THR A 35 12.69 -26.67 13.52
C THR A 35 11.51 -26.76 14.48
N HIS A 36 10.72 -25.69 14.60
CA HIS A 36 9.47 -25.70 15.39
C HIS A 36 8.44 -26.70 14.84
N PRO A 37 8.06 -26.67 13.54
CA PRO A 37 7.20 -27.69 12.93
C PRO A 37 7.75 -29.12 13.08
N ALA A 38 9.07 -29.31 13.12
CA ALA A 38 9.67 -30.62 13.33
C ALA A 38 9.45 -31.13 14.77
N LEU A 39 9.78 -30.32 15.79
CA LEU A 39 9.57 -30.67 17.19
C LEU A 39 8.07 -30.90 17.49
N THR A 40 7.20 -30.05 16.95
CA THR A 40 5.74 -30.18 17.05
C THR A 40 5.22 -31.45 16.37
N GLN A 41 5.82 -31.89 15.24
CA GLN A 41 5.49 -33.20 14.65
C GLN A 41 5.87 -34.37 15.57
N GLU A 42 7.08 -34.34 16.14
CA GLU A 42 7.54 -35.40 17.04
C GLU A 42 6.74 -35.43 18.35
N ILE A 43 6.30 -34.28 18.87
CA ILE A 43 5.33 -34.16 19.97
C ILE A 43 4.04 -34.91 19.63
N GLY A 44 3.45 -34.63 18.46
CA GLY A 44 2.19 -35.26 18.02
C GLY A 44 2.32 -36.77 17.82
N ARG A 45 3.46 -37.24 17.29
CA ARG A 45 3.81 -38.66 17.16
C ARG A 45 4.01 -39.33 18.53
N PHE A 46 4.79 -38.73 19.42
CA PHE A 46 5.11 -39.29 20.73
C PHE A 46 3.88 -39.38 21.65
N TYR A 47 3.02 -38.35 21.62
CA TYR A 47 1.71 -38.37 22.26
C TYR A 47 0.86 -39.56 21.77
N SER A 48 0.69 -39.68 20.45
CA SER A 48 -0.19 -40.67 19.82
C SER A 48 0.31 -42.12 19.94
N ALA A 49 1.61 -42.31 20.16
CA ALA A 49 2.19 -43.60 20.54
C ALA A 49 2.01 -43.92 22.04
N SER A 50 2.07 -42.90 22.90
CA SER A 50 2.08 -43.06 24.36
C SER A 50 0.70 -43.24 24.99
N PHE A 51 -0.32 -42.56 24.45
CA PHE A 51 -1.70 -42.58 24.95
C PHE A 51 -2.64 -43.30 23.97
N ASN A 52 -3.70 -43.93 24.48
CA ASN A 52 -4.68 -44.67 23.67
C ASN A 52 -6.03 -43.96 23.51
N GLU A 53 -6.29 -42.94 24.32
CA GLU A 53 -7.38 -41.98 24.17
C GLU A 53 -6.93 -40.81 23.27
N ASN A 54 -7.87 -40.22 22.52
CA ASN A 54 -7.70 -39.00 21.72
C ASN A 54 -6.46 -38.93 20.79
N LYS A 55 -5.99 -40.07 20.25
CA LYS A 55 -4.87 -40.14 19.29
C LYS A 55 -5.07 -39.16 18.14
N LEU A 56 -4.02 -38.40 17.83
CA LEU A 56 -3.99 -37.44 16.72
C LEU A 56 -3.90 -38.17 15.38
N THR A 57 -4.59 -37.67 14.37
CA THR A 57 -4.40 -38.05 12.96
C THR A 57 -3.26 -37.24 12.35
N ALA A 58 -2.83 -37.60 11.13
CA ALA A 58 -1.86 -36.80 10.38
C ALA A 58 -2.36 -35.37 10.10
N GLU A 59 -3.68 -35.19 9.91
CA GLU A 59 -4.29 -33.86 9.73
C GLU A 59 -4.25 -33.04 11.02
N ASP A 60 -4.51 -33.66 12.18
CA ASP A 60 -4.41 -32.97 13.47
C ASP A 60 -2.97 -32.55 13.77
N ILE A 61 -1.98 -33.38 13.43
CA ILE A 61 -0.54 -33.04 13.58
C ILE A 61 -0.15 -31.90 12.64
N MET A 62 -0.63 -31.87 11.40
CA MET A 62 -0.40 -30.74 10.48
C MET A 62 -1.01 -29.43 11.01
N LEU A 63 -2.16 -29.48 11.70
CA LEU A 63 -2.76 -28.29 12.31
C LEU A 63 -1.97 -27.78 13.51
N LEU A 64 -1.36 -28.66 14.31
CA LEU A 64 -0.41 -28.26 15.35
C LEU A 64 0.84 -27.62 14.73
N MET A 65 1.40 -28.21 13.68
CA MET A 65 2.57 -27.68 12.97
C MET A 65 2.30 -26.29 12.38
N GLN A 66 1.12 -26.05 11.81
CA GLN A 66 0.72 -24.74 11.28
C GLN A 66 0.74 -23.67 12.37
N GLY A 67 0.11 -23.92 13.52
CA GLY A 67 0.14 -22.98 14.64
C GLY A 67 1.52 -22.77 15.27
N SER A 68 2.47 -23.67 15.01
CA SER A 68 3.86 -23.56 15.47
C SER A 68 4.75 -22.73 14.51
N ASP A 69 4.37 -22.60 13.23
CA ASP A 69 4.93 -21.64 12.26
C ASP A 69 4.31 -20.24 12.44
N ASP A 70 3.00 -20.18 12.73
CA ASP A 70 2.22 -18.93 12.83
C ASP A 70 2.48 -18.06 14.10
N GLU A 71 3.10 -18.58 15.17
CA GLU A 71 3.39 -17.79 16.39
C GLU A 71 4.51 -16.75 16.17
N ASP A 72 5.48 -17.04 15.31
CA ASP A 72 6.74 -16.30 15.17
C ASP A 72 6.63 -15.03 14.28
N VAL A 73 5.48 -14.34 14.36
CA VAL A 73 5.04 -13.30 13.43
C VAL A 73 4.83 -11.94 14.11
N GLY A 74 5.53 -10.92 13.60
CA GLY A 74 5.37 -9.53 14.04
C GLY A 74 6.12 -9.23 15.34
N THR A 75 5.40 -8.86 16.40
CA THR A 75 5.94 -8.53 17.73
C THR A 75 5.63 -9.59 18.80
N ARG A 76 5.06 -10.76 18.42
CA ARG A 76 4.91 -11.92 19.31
C ARG A 76 6.25 -12.44 19.87
N PRO A 77 7.36 -12.49 19.09
CA PRO A 77 8.66 -12.99 19.59
C PRO A 77 9.23 -12.24 20.80
N LEU A 78 8.81 -10.99 21.03
CA LEU A 78 9.18 -10.22 22.23
C LEU A 78 8.61 -10.82 23.54
N ARG A 79 7.68 -11.78 23.44
CA ARG A 79 7.06 -12.52 24.55
C ARG A 79 7.40 -14.02 24.57
N HIS A 80 8.36 -14.48 23.77
CA HIS A 80 8.80 -15.90 23.79
C HIS A 80 9.70 -16.21 25.00
N PHE A 81 10.22 -15.16 25.63
CA PHE A 81 11.16 -15.20 26.75
C PHE A 81 10.50 -15.52 28.10
N TYR A 82 11.17 -16.34 28.92
CA TYR A 82 10.79 -16.56 30.32
C TYR A 82 11.99 -17.03 31.15
N ASP A 83 12.48 -16.17 32.04
CA ASP A 83 13.56 -16.49 32.99
C ASP A 83 12.97 -17.10 34.29
N PRO A 84 13.13 -18.40 34.52
CA PRO A 84 12.54 -19.10 35.66
C PRO A 84 13.30 -18.87 36.98
N VAL A 85 14.44 -18.17 36.96
CA VAL A 85 15.23 -17.83 38.15
C VAL A 85 14.75 -16.52 38.78
N HIS A 86 14.18 -15.64 37.96
CA HIS A 86 13.67 -14.32 38.37
C HIS A 86 12.15 -14.20 38.25
N ASP A 87 11.50 -15.13 37.53
CA ASP A 87 10.07 -15.12 37.18
C ASP A 87 9.72 -13.88 36.33
N ASP A 88 10.60 -13.52 35.38
CA ASP A 88 10.49 -12.34 34.49
C ASP A 88 10.58 -12.66 32.98
N GLY A 89 9.88 -11.84 32.17
CA GLY A 89 9.97 -11.82 30.71
C GLY A 89 11.08 -10.90 30.19
N LEU A 90 11.10 -10.63 28.89
CA LEU A 90 12.17 -9.84 28.27
C LEU A 90 12.15 -8.38 28.74
N HIS A 91 13.26 -7.89 29.29
CA HIS A 91 13.47 -6.45 29.53
C HIS A 91 14.39 -5.85 28.47
N ILE A 92 13.87 -4.95 27.62
CA ILE A 92 14.66 -4.29 26.57
C ILE A 92 14.24 -2.83 26.38
N SER A 93 15.23 -1.95 26.18
CA SER A 93 15.02 -0.50 25.96
C SER A 93 14.24 0.25 27.05
N GLY A 94 14.11 -0.32 28.25
CA GLY A 94 13.30 0.24 29.35
C GLY A 94 11.82 -0.15 29.31
N VAL A 95 11.46 -1.15 28.48
CA VAL A 95 10.14 -1.79 28.44
C VAL A 95 10.26 -3.20 29.00
N ASP A 96 9.39 -3.53 29.94
CA ASP A 96 9.17 -4.89 30.44
C ASP A 96 8.13 -5.58 29.55
N TRP A 97 8.48 -6.72 28.97
CA TRP A 97 7.56 -7.56 28.19
C TRP A 97 7.05 -8.73 29.03
N GLU A 98 5.81 -9.12 28.76
CA GLU A 98 5.16 -10.29 29.36
C GLU A 98 5.94 -11.58 29.05
N SER A 99 6.04 -12.49 30.02
CA SER A 99 6.76 -13.76 29.83
C SER A 99 5.96 -14.75 28.99
N SER A 100 6.62 -15.70 28.31
CA SER A 100 5.93 -16.73 27.51
C SER A 100 4.97 -17.60 28.32
N LYS A 101 5.26 -17.78 29.63
CA LYS A 101 4.37 -18.47 30.58
C LYS A 101 3.05 -17.71 30.80
N GLU A 102 3.12 -16.38 30.91
CA GLU A 102 1.95 -15.52 31.09
C GLU A 102 1.20 -15.32 29.77
N TRP A 103 1.92 -14.98 28.70
CA TRP A 103 1.39 -14.76 27.35
C TRP A 103 0.61 -15.96 26.83
N ALA A 104 1.09 -17.18 27.08
CA ALA A 104 0.38 -18.43 26.75
C ALA A 104 -1.02 -18.52 27.39
N SER A 105 -1.27 -17.79 28.48
CA SER A 105 -2.53 -17.81 29.24
C SER A 105 -3.34 -16.51 29.15
N ASP A 106 -2.75 -15.35 28.81
CA ASP A 106 -3.51 -14.09 28.71
C ASP A 106 -4.29 -13.96 27.39
N THR A 107 -5.47 -14.57 27.40
CA THR A 107 -6.53 -14.38 26.39
C THR A 107 -6.81 -12.91 26.05
N VAL A 108 -6.73 -12.00 27.00
CA VAL A 108 -7.15 -10.60 26.83
C VAL A 108 -6.05 -9.78 26.15
N SER A 109 -4.80 -9.94 26.55
CA SER A 109 -3.65 -9.32 25.87
C SER A 109 -3.43 -9.93 24.48
N GLN A 110 -3.62 -11.24 24.30
CA GLN A 110 -3.62 -11.85 22.97
C GLN A 110 -4.79 -11.36 22.09
N ALA A 111 -6.01 -11.23 22.62
CA ALA A 111 -7.16 -10.75 21.85
C ALA A 111 -7.03 -9.28 21.39
N ALA A 112 -6.22 -8.47 22.09
CA ALA A 112 -5.90 -7.09 21.76
C ALA A 112 -4.59 -6.92 20.97
N TYR A 113 -3.91 -8.01 20.58
CA TYR A 113 -2.56 -8.01 20.00
C TYR A 113 -2.41 -7.21 18.68
N ASP A 114 -3.48 -7.06 17.90
CA ASP A 114 -3.47 -6.25 16.67
C ASP A 114 -4.03 -4.83 16.85
N GLU A 115 -4.19 -4.39 18.10
CA GLU A 115 -4.65 -3.07 18.57
C GLU A 115 -6.01 -2.58 18.03
N LYS A 116 -6.68 -3.34 17.16
CA LYS A 116 -7.99 -3.01 16.55
C LYS A 116 -9.09 -2.73 17.57
N ARG A 117 -8.99 -3.31 18.77
CA ARG A 117 -9.98 -3.22 19.86
C ARG A 117 -9.27 -3.32 21.22
N PRO A 118 -9.49 -2.38 22.16
CA PRO A 118 -8.84 -2.43 23.46
C PRO A 118 -9.24 -3.66 24.29
N ALA A 119 -8.25 -4.21 24.99
CA ALA A 119 -8.34 -5.35 25.91
C ALA A 119 -9.61 -5.38 26.79
N SER A 120 -10.00 -4.22 27.33
CA SER A 120 -11.15 -4.04 28.23
C SER A 120 -12.52 -4.41 27.63
N LEU A 121 -12.63 -4.57 26.31
CA LEU A 121 -13.88 -4.96 25.64
C LEU A 121 -14.11 -6.48 25.65
N TYR A 122 -13.06 -7.30 25.68
CA TYR A 122 -13.17 -8.75 25.57
C TYR A 122 -13.68 -9.39 26.86
N GLY A 123 -14.75 -10.18 26.76
CA GLY A 123 -15.51 -10.70 27.89
C GLY A 123 -16.44 -9.67 28.56
N ALA A 124 -16.35 -8.39 28.16
CA ALA A 124 -17.23 -7.30 28.55
C ALA A 124 -18.25 -6.99 27.44
N THR A 125 -17.99 -6.09 26.50
CA THR A 125 -18.91 -5.84 25.38
C THR A 125 -18.87 -6.97 24.34
N LEU A 126 -17.71 -7.58 24.13
CA LEU A 126 -17.47 -8.66 23.18
C LEU A 126 -17.38 -10.02 23.88
N PRO A 127 -17.63 -11.14 23.18
CA PRO A 127 -17.29 -12.44 23.71
C PRO A 127 -15.77 -12.51 24.00
N LEU A 128 -15.36 -13.18 25.08
CA LEU A 128 -13.94 -13.22 25.47
C LEU A 128 -13.07 -13.84 24.36
N PHE A 129 -13.54 -14.95 23.80
CA PHE A 129 -12.91 -15.66 22.70
C PHE A 129 -13.53 -15.22 21.35
N SER A 130 -13.63 -13.91 21.10
CA SER A 130 -14.12 -13.37 19.82
C SER A 130 -13.03 -12.85 18.89
N SER A 131 -11.78 -12.67 19.35
CA SER A 131 -10.70 -12.18 18.48
C SER A 131 -10.06 -13.31 17.69
N ASP A 132 -9.65 -13.03 16.45
CA ASP A 132 -8.90 -13.97 15.62
C ASP A 132 -7.40 -14.00 15.98
N THR A 133 -6.89 -12.98 16.69
CA THR A 133 -5.50 -12.87 17.19
C THR A 133 -5.28 -13.48 18.57
N ASP A 134 -6.36 -13.93 19.23
CA ASP A 134 -6.30 -14.75 20.44
C ASP A 134 -5.85 -16.18 20.10
N PHE A 135 -4.70 -16.57 20.63
CA PHE A 135 -4.15 -17.92 20.58
C PHE A 135 -3.82 -18.48 21.99
N SER A 136 -4.54 -18.02 23.02
CA SER A 136 -4.29 -18.43 24.41
C SER A 136 -4.70 -19.88 24.74
N TRP A 137 -4.23 -20.40 25.88
CA TRP A 137 -4.56 -21.74 26.37
C TRP A 137 -6.08 -21.96 26.53
N GLU A 138 -6.78 -21.01 27.15
CA GLU A 138 -8.24 -21.10 27.28
C GLU A 138 -8.95 -21.06 25.92
N ARG A 139 -8.43 -20.29 24.96
CA ARG A 139 -8.94 -20.22 23.59
C ARG A 139 -8.83 -21.55 22.87
N ALA A 140 -7.71 -22.26 23.01
CA ALA A 140 -7.51 -23.59 22.45
C ALA A 140 -8.58 -24.57 22.97
N VAL A 141 -8.73 -24.63 24.29
CA VAL A 141 -9.67 -25.53 24.98
C VAL A 141 -11.11 -25.18 24.62
N TYR A 142 -11.47 -23.90 24.60
CA TYR A 142 -12.82 -23.44 24.24
C TYR A 142 -13.19 -23.77 22.79
N GLU A 143 -12.33 -23.46 21.82
CA GLU A 143 -12.58 -23.74 20.40
C GLU A 143 -12.79 -25.24 20.16
N TYR A 144 -11.89 -26.08 20.67
CA TYR A 144 -11.96 -27.52 20.49
C TYR A 144 -13.15 -28.18 21.24
N ALA A 145 -13.59 -27.59 22.35
CA ALA A 145 -14.74 -28.08 23.10
C ALA A 145 -16.10 -27.66 22.48
N TRP A 146 -16.20 -26.43 21.92
CA TRP A 146 -17.50 -25.80 21.63
C TRP A 146 -17.71 -25.20 20.24
N LYS A 147 -16.65 -24.90 19.48
CA LYS A 147 -16.74 -24.18 18.19
C LYS A 147 -15.97 -24.93 17.10
N ASP A 148 -14.73 -24.56 16.77
CA ASP A 148 -13.94 -25.26 15.74
C ASP A 148 -12.74 -25.99 16.31
N LYS A 149 -12.74 -27.32 16.13
CA LYS A 149 -11.62 -28.19 16.48
C LYS A 149 -10.35 -27.87 15.69
N LYS A 150 -10.46 -27.42 14.44
CA LYS A 150 -9.27 -27.09 13.64
C LYS A 150 -8.61 -25.82 14.16
N ARG A 151 -9.36 -24.74 14.36
CA ARG A 151 -8.87 -23.53 15.05
C ARG A 151 -8.29 -23.85 16.43
N GLY A 152 -8.94 -24.71 17.22
CA GLY A 152 -8.45 -25.13 18.54
C GLY A 152 -7.14 -25.92 18.51
N LEU A 153 -6.90 -26.75 17.49
CA LEU A 153 -5.62 -27.43 17.28
C LEU A 153 -4.53 -26.48 16.77
N VAL A 154 -4.86 -25.56 15.86
CA VAL A 154 -3.94 -24.49 15.47
C VAL A 154 -3.54 -23.70 16.72
N THR A 155 -4.48 -23.28 17.57
CA THR A 155 -4.15 -22.61 18.85
C THR A 155 -3.22 -23.42 19.73
N LEU A 156 -3.40 -24.74 19.83
CA LEU A 156 -2.50 -25.58 20.60
C LEU A 156 -1.08 -25.60 20.01
N GLY A 157 -0.92 -25.45 18.69
CA GLY A 157 0.37 -25.25 18.02
C GLY A 157 1.12 -24.03 18.54
N HIS A 158 0.46 -22.87 18.66
CA HIS A 158 1.05 -21.64 19.21
C HIS A 158 1.55 -21.84 20.65
N ILE A 159 0.81 -22.60 21.47
CA ILE A 159 1.24 -22.92 22.84
C ILE A 159 2.40 -23.93 22.86
N LEU A 160 2.48 -24.85 21.88
CA LEU A 160 3.60 -25.77 21.75
C LEU A 160 4.88 -25.04 21.32
N HIS A 161 4.81 -24.05 20.43
CA HIS A 161 5.93 -23.15 20.08
C HIS A 161 6.56 -22.53 21.33
N LEU A 162 5.75 -21.87 22.17
CA LEU A 162 6.23 -21.24 23.42
C LEU A 162 6.80 -22.25 24.44
N VAL A 163 6.39 -23.53 24.39
CA VAL A 163 6.96 -24.61 25.21
C VAL A 163 8.23 -25.20 24.60
N GLU A 164 8.41 -25.10 23.29
CA GLU A 164 9.66 -25.39 22.58
C GLU A 164 10.68 -24.26 22.84
N ASP A 165 10.28 -22.99 22.88
CA ASP A 165 11.07 -21.83 23.34
C ASP A 165 11.62 -22.02 24.75
N ALA A 166 10.80 -22.59 25.65
CA ALA A 166 11.25 -22.93 27.00
C ALA A 166 12.36 -24.01 27.02
N THR A 167 12.74 -24.59 25.88
CA THR A 167 13.98 -25.39 25.73
C THR A 167 15.19 -24.59 25.25
N VAL A 168 15.03 -23.41 24.66
CA VAL A 168 16.14 -22.57 24.21
C VAL A 168 16.85 -21.95 25.43
N PRO A 169 18.19 -22.05 25.55
CA PRO A 169 18.92 -21.44 26.66
C PRO A 169 18.77 -19.91 26.67
N ASP A 170 18.83 -19.31 25.49
CA ASP A 170 18.81 -17.88 25.21
C ASP A 170 17.45 -17.25 25.59
N HIS A 171 16.32 -17.85 25.17
CA HIS A 171 14.96 -17.44 25.58
C HIS A 171 14.69 -17.63 27.07
N THR A 172 15.33 -18.61 27.71
CA THR A 172 15.16 -18.86 29.16
C THR A 172 16.17 -18.10 30.04
N ARG A 173 17.00 -17.24 29.44
CA ARG A 173 18.05 -16.45 30.11
C ARG A 173 17.96 -14.95 29.82
N ASN A 174 16.87 -14.49 29.22
CA ASN A 174 16.66 -13.09 28.85
C ASN A 174 17.88 -12.51 28.10
N ASP A 175 18.35 -13.26 27.09
CA ASP A 175 19.53 -12.99 26.26
C ASP A 175 19.10 -12.74 24.81
N PRO A 176 18.83 -11.47 24.40
CA PRO A 176 18.20 -11.17 23.11
C PRO A 176 19.21 -10.94 21.98
N HIS A 177 19.09 -11.68 20.87
CA HIS A 177 20.03 -11.65 19.75
C HIS A 177 19.43 -11.11 18.44
N PRO A 178 19.56 -9.80 18.13
CA PRO A 178 19.08 -9.27 16.85
C PRO A 178 19.89 -9.86 15.67
N PRO A 179 19.25 -10.23 14.54
CA PRO A 179 19.89 -11.00 13.46
C PRO A 179 20.90 -10.21 12.62
N PHE A 180 20.94 -8.89 12.74
CA PHE A 180 21.82 -8.03 11.96
C PHE A 180 23.28 -8.10 12.44
N LEU A 181 24.24 -7.96 11.51
CA LEU A 181 25.68 -7.83 11.79
C LEU A 181 26.34 -9.00 12.55
N TYR A 182 25.92 -10.26 12.29
CA TYR A 182 26.44 -11.48 12.94
C TYR A 182 26.18 -11.57 14.46
N LEU A 183 25.13 -10.91 14.96
CA LEU A 183 24.80 -10.88 16.39
C LEU A 183 23.82 -11.97 16.86
N GLY A 184 23.22 -12.74 15.94
CA GLY A 184 22.22 -13.78 16.22
C GLY A 184 22.62 -14.91 17.19
N SER A 185 21.62 -15.70 17.58
CA SER A 185 21.73 -16.87 18.46
C SER A 185 22.58 -17.98 17.83
N PRO A 186 23.64 -18.48 18.50
CA PRO A 186 24.49 -19.53 17.94
C PRO A 186 23.88 -20.92 18.05
N TYR A 187 22.95 -21.13 18.99
CA TYR A 187 22.29 -22.43 19.18
C TYR A 187 21.18 -22.64 18.15
N GLU A 188 20.32 -21.64 17.95
CA GLU A 188 19.20 -21.70 16.99
C GLU A 188 19.69 -21.67 15.55
N GLY A 189 20.63 -20.77 15.21
CA GLY A 189 21.30 -20.73 13.90
C GLY A 189 22.11 -21.99 13.55
N TRP A 190 22.32 -22.90 14.51
CA TRP A 190 22.85 -24.24 14.26
C TRP A 190 21.75 -25.30 14.20
N ALA A 191 20.60 -25.06 14.83
CA ALA A 191 19.46 -25.96 14.85
C ALA A 191 18.64 -25.94 13.54
N GLU A 192 18.63 -24.83 12.78
CA GLU A 192 17.85 -24.62 11.51
C GLU A 192 17.89 -25.79 10.50
N LYS A 193 18.94 -26.60 10.52
CA LYS A 193 19.09 -27.83 9.71
C LYS A 193 18.09 -28.94 10.06
N PHE A 194 17.46 -28.87 11.22
CA PHE A 194 16.50 -29.84 11.72
C PHE A 194 15.11 -29.49 11.20
N ASN A 195 14.49 -30.43 10.51
CA ASN A 195 13.20 -30.27 9.86
C ASN A 195 12.40 -31.58 10.00
N PRO A 196 11.12 -31.62 9.61
CA PRO A 196 10.27 -32.79 9.84
C PRO A 196 10.74 -34.09 9.16
N GLU A 197 11.66 -34.03 8.18
CA GLU A 197 12.27 -35.22 7.58
C GLU A 197 13.55 -35.69 8.29
N THR A 198 14.22 -34.82 9.06
CA THR A 198 15.57 -35.07 9.60
C THR A 198 15.64 -35.37 11.10
N ILE A 199 14.55 -35.27 11.85
CA ILE A 199 14.50 -35.63 13.29
C ILE A 199 13.58 -36.82 13.57
N HIS A 200 14.01 -37.70 14.48
CA HIS A 200 13.31 -38.94 14.86
C HIS A 200 13.29 -39.13 16.40
N THR A 201 13.18 -38.02 17.13
CA THR A 201 13.20 -37.95 18.60
C THR A 201 12.10 -38.80 19.24
N ALA A 202 10.90 -38.82 18.66
CA ALA A 202 9.78 -39.65 19.12
C ALA A 202 10.11 -41.14 19.03
N ASP A 203 10.72 -41.60 17.92
CA ASP A 203 11.08 -43.01 17.75
C ASP A 203 12.19 -43.44 18.73
N SER A 204 13.13 -42.54 19.05
CA SER A 204 14.14 -42.73 20.10
C SER A 204 13.50 -42.87 21.49
N LEU A 205 12.56 -41.99 21.83
CA LEU A 205 11.84 -42.01 23.11
C LEU A 205 10.93 -43.24 23.25
N ILE A 206 10.24 -43.65 22.17
CA ILE A 206 9.40 -44.86 22.14
C ILE A 206 10.26 -46.12 22.31
N SER A 207 11.37 -46.23 21.57
CA SER A 207 12.23 -47.42 21.61
C SER A 207 13.04 -47.56 22.90
N SER A 208 13.38 -46.45 23.56
CA SER A 208 13.96 -46.44 24.92
C SER A 208 12.92 -46.64 26.03
N GLY A 209 11.62 -46.64 25.72
CA GLY A 209 10.53 -46.88 26.68
C GLY A 209 10.19 -45.67 27.56
N GLN A 210 10.62 -44.47 27.18
CA GLN A 210 10.27 -43.23 27.85
C GLN A 210 8.77 -42.92 27.76
N ARG A 211 8.32 -41.97 28.58
CA ARG A 211 6.93 -41.50 28.60
C ARG A 211 6.86 -39.97 28.59
N PRO A 212 5.80 -39.38 28.01
CA PRO A 212 5.49 -37.97 28.18
C PRO A 212 5.42 -37.59 29.66
N SER A 213 5.80 -36.36 29.97
CA SER A 213 5.58 -35.78 31.30
C SER A 213 4.07 -35.59 31.53
N VAL A 214 3.63 -35.62 32.78
CA VAL A 214 2.22 -35.43 33.16
C VAL A 214 2.15 -34.50 34.36
N LEU A 215 1.98 -33.21 34.07
CA LEU A 215 1.87 -32.11 35.02
C LEU A 215 0.46 -31.52 35.02
N THR A 216 0.13 -30.70 36.03
CA THR A 216 -1.25 -30.30 36.36
C THR A 216 -1.69 -28.91 35.88
N SER A 217 -0.79 -28.09 35.34
CA SER A 217 -1.10 -26.82 34.68
C SER A 217 -0.16 -26.57 33.51
N ILE A 218 -0.50 -25.63 32.62
CA ILE A 218 0.39 -25.22 31.52
C ILE A 218 1.65 -24.52 32.07
N ASP A 219 1.49 -23.65 33.06
CA ASP A 219 2.57 -23.02 33.83
C ASP A 219 3.52 -24.06 34.46
N SER A 220 3.03 -25.22 34.90
CA SER A 220 3.89 -26.30 35.39
C SER A 220 4.84 -26.84 34.29
N TYR A 221 4.42 -26.83 33.01
CA TYR A 221 5.28 -27.23 31.89
C TYR A 221 6.27 -26.13 31.51
N PHE A 222 5.88 -24.85 31.52
CA PHE A 222 6.81 -23.73 31.38
C PHE A 222 7.88 -23.76 32.48
N ASP A 223 7.46 -23.78 33.74
CA ASP A 223 8.34 -23.87 34.90
C ASP A 223 9.28 -25.07 34.81
N ASN A 224 8.79 -26.26 34.42
CA ASN A 224 9.63 -27.46 34.31
C ASN A 224 10.63 -27.39 33.15
N THR A 225 10.21 -26.88 31.99
CA THR A 225 11.03 -26.87 30.77
C THR A 225 12.07 -25.75 30.84
N ALA A 226 11.65 -24.53 31.21
CA ALA A 226 12.54 -23.40 31.37
C ALA A 226 13.55 -23.62 32.51
N ASN A 227 13.13 -24.13 33.69
CA ASN A 227 14.09 -24.48 34.74
C ASN A 227 15.06 -25.57 34.28
N TYR A 228 14.66 -26.49 33.41
CA TYR A 228 15.62 -27.41 32.82
C TYR A 228 16.59 -26.65 31.93
N SER A 229 16.14 -25.86 30.95
CA SER A 229 17.05 -25.16 30.03
C SER A 229 18.02 -24.21 30.75
N ASN A 230 17.49 -23.23 31.49
CA ASN A 230 18.28 -22.22 32.20
C ASN A 230 19.32 -22.86 33.14
N ASN A 231 18.93 -23.79 34.02
CA ASN A 231 19.87 -24.36 34.99
C ASN A 231 20.86 -25.38 34.40
N ASN A 232 20.72 -25.79 33.13
CA ASN A 232 21.52 -26.87 32.54
C ASN A 232 22.43 -26.43 31.39
N PHE A 233 22.18 -25.28 30.77
CA PHE A 233 22.86 -24.81 29.55
C PHE A 233 23.14 -23.31 29.62
N PHE A 234 24.15 -22.83 28.88
CA PHE A 234 24.46 -21.41 28.77
C PHE A 234 23.89 -20.84 27.47
N SER A 235 23.32 -19.64 27.53
CA SER A 235 23.16 -18.79 26.34
C SER A 235 24.47 -18.07 26.02
N LYS A 236 24.58 -17.49 24.83
CA LYS A 236 25.80 -16.86 24.30
C LYS A 236 26.43 -15.82 25.23
N ASP A 237 25.66 -14.84 25.69
CA ASP A 237 26.18 -13.66 26.40
C ASP A 237 25.92 -13.73 27.92
N THR A 238 25.37 -14.85 28.42
CA THR A 238 25.18 -15.12 29.87
C THR A 238 26.09 -16.21 30.45
N ILE A 239 27.15 -16.59 29.74
CA ILE A 239 28.14 -17.57 30.22
C ILE A 239 28.76 -17.10 31.55
N LEU A 240 28.50 -17.86 32.63
CA LEU A 240 29.05 -17.63 33.98
C LEU A 240 28.81 -16.22 34.57
N ILE A 241 27.81 -15.48 34.09
CA ILE A 241 27.48 -14.14 34.61
C ILE A 241 26.82 -14.22 35.99
N ALA A 242 27.01 -13.19 36.81
CA ALA A 242 26.50 -13.16 38.18
C ALA A 242 24.95 -13.13 38.31
N LYS A 243 24.19 -12.99 37.21
CA LYS A 243 22.72 -13.16 37.20
C LYS A 243 22.31 -14.62 37.42
N TYR A 244 23.12 -15.59 36.98
CA TYR A 244 22.77 -17.01 37.02
C TYR A 244 23.77 -17.82 37.82
N SER A 245 23.28 -18.60 38.79
CA SER A 245 24.11 -19.46 39.65
C SER A 245 24.36 -20.87 39.08
N ALA A 246 23.74 -21.17 37.94
CA ALA A 246 23.81 -22.43 37.18
C ALA A 246 23.80 -22.11 35.67
N PRO A 247 24.12 -23.08 34.78
CA PRO A 247 24.79 -24.34 35.07
C PRO A 247 26.21 -24.10 35.60
N THR A 248 26.86 -25.16 36.10
CA THR A 248 28.22 -25.05 36.65
C THR A 248 29.17 -26.02 35.97
N VAL A 249 30.35 -25.52 35.58
CA VAL A 249 31.40 -26.37 35.00
C VAL A 249 32.01 -27.21 36.12
N THR A 250 31.70 -28.51 36.11
CA THR A 250 32.14 -29.48 37.13
C THR A 250 33.62 -29.83 37.03
N HIS A 251 34.14 -29.87 35.81
CA HIS A 251 35.54 -30.11 35.50
C HIS A 251 35.86 -29.62 34.07
N TYR A 252 37.15 -29.55 33.74
CA TYR A 252 37.59 -29.21 32.39
C TYR A 252 38.33 -30.40 31.76
N GLY A 253 38.15 -30.59 30.46
CA GLY A 253 38.80 -31.63 29.67
C GLY A 253 39.31 -31.06 28.35
N THR A 254 40.26 -31.74 27.72
CA THR A 254 40.90 -31.29 26.49
C THR A 254 40.81 -32.37 25.44
N GLU A 255 40.25 -32.02 24.28
CA GLU A 255 40.03 -32.94 23.16
C GLU A 255 40.70 -32.41 21.89
N VAL A 256 40.64 -33.20 20.82
CA VAL A 256 41.15 -32.83 19.50
C VAL A 256 39.97 -32.71 18.54
N ASP A 257 39.90 -31.60 17.80
CA ASP A 257 38.85 -31.34 16.80
C ASP A 257 39.12 -32.00 15.44
N SER A 258 38.18 -31.88 14.50
CA SER A 258 38.30 -32.43 13.14
C SER A 258 39.50 -31.91 12.33
N ASN A 259 40.08 -30.76 12.69
CA ASN A 259 41.28 -30.20 12.07
C ASN A 259 42.59 -30.70 12.72
N GLY A 260 42.51 -31.49 13.80
CA GLY A 260 43.65 -31.89 14.60
C GLY A 260 44.10 -30.82 15.61
N MET A 261 43.29 -29.77 15.84
CA MET A 261 43.60 -28.73 16.81
C MET A 261 43.13 -29.13 18.22
N LEU A 262 43.93 -28.75 19.22
CA LEU A 262 43.67 -29.04 20.63
C LEU A 262 42.66 -28.02 21.19
N THR A 263 41.44 -28.47 21.50
CA THR A 263 40.34 -27.63 22.03
C THR A 263 40.02 -28.03 23.46
N LYS A 264 39.78 -27.05 24.35
CA LYS A 264 39.49 -27.30 25.77
C LYS A 264 38.06 -26.92 26.12
N PHE A 265 37.35 -27.84 26.76
CA PHE A 265 35.95 -27.73 27.13
C PHE A 265 35.76 -27.74 28.65
N GLY A 266 34.77 -27.00 29.11
CA GLY A 266 34.14 -27.17 30.42
C GLY A 266 32.98 -28.15 30.33
N PHE A 267 32.95 -29.12 31.25
CA PHE A 267 31.98 -30.21 31.26
C PHE A 267 31.07 -30.19 32.50
N GLU A 268 29.83 -30.64 32.34
CA GLU A 268 28.93 -30.98 33.43
C GLU A 268 28.49 -32.45 33.34
N LYS A 269 28.49 -33.15 34.47
CA LYS A 269 28.21 -34.58 34.53
C LYS A 269 26.74 -34.84 34.84
N LYS A 270 25.97 -35.35 33.87
CA LYS A 270 24.54 -35.69 34.02
C LYS A 270 24.32 -37.15 33.62
N GLU A 271 23.56 -37.87 34.43
CA GLU A 271 23.20 -39.29 34.19
C GLU A 271 24.42 -40.23 33.95
N ASN A 272 25.59 -39.84 34.49
CA ASN A 272 26.94 -40.42 34.31
C ASN A 272 27.66 -40.13 32.98
N VAL A 273 27.02 -39.45 32.03
CA VAL A 273 27.67 -38.89 30.83
C VAL A 273 28.27 -37.52 31.19
N ASP A 274 29.39 -37.16 30.57
CA ASP A 274 29.98 -35.81 30.66
C ASP A 274 29.57 -35.02 29.42
N ILE A 275 28.89 -33.89 29.63
CA ILE A 275 28.28 -33.04 28.59
C ILE A 275 29.15 -31.81 28.37
N HIS A 276 29.41 -31.48 27.10
CA HIS A 276 30.12 -30.26 26.71
C HIS A 276 29.24 -29.04 27.00
N LEU A 277 29.59 -28.22 28.00
CA LEU A 277 28.87 -26.98 28.29
C LEU A 277 29.40 -25.78 27.52
N VAL A 278 30.73 -25.65 27.43
CA VAL A 278 31.37 -24.42 26.96
C VAL A 278 32.81 -24.67 26.52
N LYS A 279 33.27 -23.99 25.47
CA LYS A 279 34.66 -23.94 25.00
C LYS A 279 35.42 -22.86 25.76
N THR A 280 36.69 -23.11 26.06
CA THR A 280 37.50 -22.31 26.99
C THR A 280 38.90 -22.04 26.44
N PRO A 281 39.58 -20.96 26.88
CA PRO A 281 40.97 -20.73 26.52
C PRO A 281 41.88 -21.83 27.09
N LEU A 282 43.02 -22.10 26.41
CA LEU A 282 43.98 -23.15 26.76
C LEU A 282 44.82 -22.83 28.02
N LEU A 283 44.15 -22.61 29.14
CA LEU A 283 44.73 -22.27 30.45
C LEU A 283 44.68 -23.47 31.41
N PRO A 284 45.59 -23.55 32.40
CA PRO A 284 45.51 -24.54 33.48
C PRO A 284 44.23 -24.36 34.33
N ASP A 285 43.63 -25.47 34.78
CA ASP A 285 42.30 -25.50 35.39
C ASP A 285 42.15 -24.52 36.58
N TRP A 286 43.20 -24.38 37.38
CA TRP A 286 43.22 -23.48 38.54
C TRP A 286 43.06 -21.99 38.17
N LYS A 287 43.36 -21.58 36.94
CA LYS A 287 43.06 -20.23 36.43
C LYS A 287 41.58 -20.09 36.04
N LEU A 288 41.05 -21.09 35.35
CA LEU A 288 39.64 -21.11 34.92
C LEU A 288 38.71 -21.08 36.14
N ILE A 289 39.04 -21.83 37.20
CA ILE A 289 38.36 -21.84 38.50
C ILE A 289 38.41 -20.47 39.22
N LEU A 290 39.38 -19.61 38.90
CA LEU A 290 39.51 -18.26 39.47
C LEU A 290 38.86 -17.16 38.62
N GLY A 291 38.21 -17.51 37.51
CA GLY A 291 37.43 -16.56 36.68
C GLY A 291 38.24 -15.40 36.08
N SER A 292 39.54 -15.58 35.82
CA SER A 292 40.40 -14.47 35.38
C SER A 292 40.26 -14.05 33.91
N ASP A 293 39.63 -14.89 33.09
CA ASP A 293 39.56 -14.76 31.63
C ASP A 293 38.18 -15.28 31.12
N THR A 294 37.08 -14.84 31.74
CA THR A 294 35.69 -15.19 31.34
C THR A 294 35.36 -14.78 29.92
N ASP A 295 35.93 -13.67 29.46
CA ASP A 295 35.64 -12.99 28.19
C ASP A 295 36.18 -13.75 26.95
N GLN A 296 36.62 -15.00 27.12
CA GLN A 296 37.10 -15.92 26.08
C GLN A 296 36.38 -17.30 26.12
N TYR A 297 35.24 -17.37 26.79
CA TYR A 297 34.39 -18.56 26.80
C TYR A 297 33.38 -18.47 25.64
N GLU A 298 33.10 -19.60 24.98
CA GLU A 298 32.25 -19.65 23.78
C GLU A 298 31.35 -20.91 23.82
N ILE A 299 30.09 -20.83 23.39
CA ILE A 299 29.24 -22.02 23.20
C ILE A 299 29.44 -22.70 21.83
N VAL A 300 30.28 -22.14 20.96
CA VAL A 300 30.53 -22.67 19.60
C VAL A 300 31.94 -23.26 19.49
N ASP A 301 32.02 -24.55 19.23
CA ASP A 301 33.26 -25.24 18.86
C ASP A 301 33.28 -25.68 17.38
N LYS A 302 34.46 -26.06 16.88
CA LYS A 302 34.68 -26.34 15.45
C LYS A 302 33.87 -27.53 14.92
N ASP A 303 33.53 -28.47 15.79
CA ASP A 303 32.78 -29.69 15.45
C ASP A 303 31.33 -29.62 15.98
N TYR A 304 30.95 -28.51 16.62
CA TYR A 304 29.67 -28.26 17.29
C TYR A 304 29.26 -29.32 18.32
N ARG A 305 30.23 -29.87 19.07
CA ARG A 305 29.99 -30.84 20.15
C ARG A 305 29.10 -30.27 21.25
N ILE A 306 29.30 -29.00 21.62
CA ILE A 306 28.49 -28.30 22.63
C ILE A 306 27.03 -28.26 22.18
N LEU A 307 26.76 -27.68 21.01
CA LEU A 307 25.39 -27.52 20.50
C LEU A 307 24.71 -28.87 20.19
N THR A 308 25.50 -29.90 19.84
CA THR A 308 25.03 -31.29 19.70
C THR A 308 24.55 -31.87 21.03
N ASP A 309 25.33 -31.74 22.11
CA ASP A 309 24.93 -32.23 23.43
C ASP A 309 23.73 -31.45 24.00
N TYR A 310 23.66 -30.14 23.75
CA TYR A 310 22.51 -29.29 24.08
C TYR A 310 21.26 -29.83 23.40
N TRP A 311 21.27 -29.92 22.06
CA TRP A 311 20.13 -30.36 21.26
C TRP A 311 19.69 -31.78 21.59
N ASN A 312 20.63 -32.71 21.82
CA ASN A 312 20.33 -34.10 22.18
C ASN A 312 19.48 -34.20 23.45
N LEU A 313 19.57 -33.23 24.36
CA LEU A 313 18.80 -33.20 25.61
C LEU A 313 17.57 -32.30 25.50
N LEU A 314 17.71 -31.12 24.91
CA LEU A 314 16.68 -30.09 24.80
C LEU A 314 15.54 -30.52 23.85
N SER A 315 15.85 -31.09 22.69
CA SER A 315 14.82 -31.65 21.79
C SER A 315 14.04 -32.80 22.42
N GLN A 316 14.68 -33.63 23.26
CA GLN A 316 13.99 -34.64 24.05
C GLN A 316 13.08 -34.01 25.11
N LYS A 317 13.44 -32.88 25.72
CA LYS A 317 12.55 -32.16 26.65
C LYS A 317 11.35 -31.54 25.94
N ALA A 318 11.54 -30.89 24.80
CA ALA A 318 10.44 -30.40 23.96
C ALA A 318 9.43 -31.52 23.68
N VAL A 319 9.90 -32.67 23.18
CA VAL A 319 9.02 -33.80 22.84
C VAL A 319 8.37 -34.45 24.07
N ILE A 320 9.08 -34.61 25.20
CA ILE A 320 8.53 -35.20 26.43
C ILE A 320 7.50 -34.27 27.11
N ASN A 321 7.77 -32.97 27.19
CA ASN A 321 6.89 -32.02 27.87
C ASN A 321 5.75 -31.55 26.96
N GLY A 322 5.99 -31.27 25.67
CA GLY A 322 4.95 -30.94 24.70
C GLY A 322 3.93 -32.07 24.52
N ALA A 323 4.35 -33.34 24.49
CA ALA A 323 3.41 -34.47 24.49
C ALA A 323 2.61 -34.58 25.82
N GLY A 324 3.12 -34.00 26.92
CA GLY A 324 2.39 -33.80 28.16
C GLY A 324 1.38 -32.65 28.10
N VAL A 325 1.74 -31.54 27.46
CA VAL A 325 0.85 -30.40 27.19
C VAL A 325 -0.33 -30.85 26.33
N VAL A 326 -0.11 -31.63 25.28
CA VAL A 326 -1.19 -32.24 24.47
C VAL A 326 -2.10 -33.14 25.32
N LYS A 327 -1.56 -33.88 26.29
CA LYS A 327 -2.39 -34.68 27.23
C LYS A 327 -3.22 -33.79 28.15
N LEU A 328 -2.63 -32.77 28.74
CA LEU A 328 -3.33 -31.82 29.62
C LEU A 328 -4.43 -31.07 28.85
N PHE A 329 -4.17 -30.67 27.61
CA PHE A 329 -5.16 -30.04 26.73
C PHE A 329 -6.40 -30.91 26.55
N PHE A 330 -6.24 -32.20 26.22
CA PHE A 330 -7.38 -33.10 26.05
C PHE A 330 -8.13 -33.37 27.35
N ASP A 331 -7.44 -33.41 28.49
CA ASP A 331 -8.07 -33.58 29.80
C ASP A 331 -8.86 -32.33 30.23
N GLU A 332 -8.33 -31.13 29.96
CA GLU A 332 -9.05 -29.86 30.16
C GLU A 332 -10.22 -29.68 29.18
N VAL A 333 -10.11 -30.17 27.93
CA VAL A 333 -11.22 -30.21 26.96
C VAL A 333 -12.37 -31.10 27.44
N GLU A 334 -12.10 -32.30 27.95
CA GLU A 334 -13.16 -33.18 28.46
C GLU A 334 -13.75 -32.69 29.79
N LYS A 335 -12.95 -32.00 30.62
CA LYS A 335 -13.40 -31.29 31.82
C LYS A 335 -14.30 -30.10 31.47
N GLU A 336 -13.91 -29.26 30.50
CA GLU A 336 -14.70 -28.11 30.06
C GLU A 336 -16.05 -28.52 29.46
N LYS A 337 -16.10 -29.62 28.68
CA LYS A 337 -17.38 -30.20 28.20
C LYS A 337 -18.34 -30.56 29.33
N GLN A 338 -17.81 -30.91 30.51
CA GLN A 338 -18.59 -31.25 31.70
C GLN A 338 -18.95 -30.00 32.54
N THR A 339 -18.04 -29.05 32.71
CA THR A 339 -18.22 -27.90 33.62
C THR A 339 -18.79 -26.64 32.97
N LYS A 340 -18.61 -26.46 31.65
CA LYS A 340 -18.97 -25.26 30.88
C LYS A 340 -18.35 -23.97 31.45
N THR A 341 -17.15 -24.05 32.02
CA THR A 341 -16.45 -22.93 32.67
C THR A 341 -16.09 -21.87 31.65
N LEU A 342 -15.35 -22.25 30.61
CA LEU A 342 -14.92 -21.37 29.52
C LEU A 342 -16.10 -20.96 28.64
N TRP A 343 -17.08 -21.84 28.43
CA TRP A 343 -18.35 -21.49 27.76
C TRP A 343 -19.09 -20.34 28.46
N LYS A 344 -19.15 -20.34 29.80
CA LYS A 344 -19.71 -19.22 30.58
C LYS A 344 -18.77 -18.01 30.59
N LYS A 345 -17.45 -18.21 30.68
CA LYS A 345 -16.43 -17.14 30.62
C LYS A 345 -16.50 -16.36 29.29
N ASN A 346 -16.77 -17.05 28.19
CA ASN A 346 -16.82 -16.49 26.84
C ASN A 346 -17.90 -15.42 26.65
N ARG A 347 -19.04 -15.47 27.36
CA ARG A 347 -20.18 -14.62 27.02
C ARG A 347 -19.93 -13.13 27.29
N THR A 348 -20.54 -12.25 26.52
CA THR A 348 -20.55 -10.80 26.79
C THR A 348 -21.16 -10.51 28.18
N TRP A 349 -20.93 -9.34 28.75
CA TRP A 349 -21.64 -8.82 29.93
C TRP A 349 -23.15 -8.95 29.76
N PHE A 350 -23.70 -8.60 28.60
CA PHE A 350 -25.12 -8.76 28.30
C PHE A 350 -25.53 -10.25 28.34
N GLY A 351 -24.74 -11.13 27.73
CA GLY A 351 -24.94 -12.57 27.78
C GLY A 351 -24.82 -13.17 29.18
N LYS A 352 -23.93 -12.64 30.03
CA LYS A 352 -23.73 -13.05 31.43
C LYS A 352 -24.87 -12.55 32.33
N ALA A 353 -25.35 -11.32 32.13
CA ALA A 353 -26.52 -10.78 32.81
C ALA A 353 -27.80 -11.54 32.41
N TRP A 354 -27.94 -11.90 31.13
CA TRP A 354 -29.06 -12.71 30.62
C TRP A 354 -29.03 -14.17 31.12
N ASP A 355 -27.85 -14.79 31.24
CA ASP A 355 -27.74 -16.10 31.91
C ASP A 355 -28.05 -15.99 33.41
N TRP A 356 -27.59 -14.94 34.09
CA TRP A 356 -27.91 -14.73 35.50
C TRP A 356 -29.42 -14.55 35.74
N THR A 357 -30.12 -13.78 34.90
CA THR A 357 -31.58 -13.66 35.01
C THR A 357 -32.29 -14.95 34.63
N THR A 358 -31.86 -15.68 33.59
CA THR A 358 -32.53 -16.94 33.17
C THR A 358 -32.24 -18.15 34.07
N ASP A 359 -31.04 -18.29 34.64
CA ASP A 359 -30.75 -19.27 35.71
C ASP A 359 -31.57 -18.91 36.98
N THR A 360 -31.66 -17.62 37.36
CA THR A 360 -32.47 -17.19 38.51
C THR A 360 -33.96 -17.43 38.28
N ILE A 361 -34.49 -17.07 37.11
CA ILE A 361 -35.90 -17.27 36.74
C ILE A 361 -36.23 -18.77 36.64
N SER A 362 -35.38 -19.58 36.01
CA SER A 362 -35.62 -21.04 35.95
C SER A 362 -35.62 -21.68 37.33
N SER A 363 -34.76 -21.24 38.26
CA SER A 363 -34.81 -21.66 39.67
C SER A 363 -36.10 -21.24 40.41
N PHE A 364 -36.76 -20.17 39.95
CA PHE A 364 -38.00 -19.65 40.52
C PHE A 364 -39.26 -20.36 39.98
N TRP A 365 -39.20 -20.86 38.74
CA TRP A 365 -40.31 -21.59 38.10
C TRP A 365 -40.20 -23.12 38.22
N SER A 366 -39.03 -23.68 38.56
CA SER A 366 -38.86 -25.10 38.85
C SER A 366 -39.34 -25.45 40.26
N SER A 367 -40.65 -25.71 40.42
CA SER A 367 -41.18 -26.32 41.65
C SER A 367 -40.54 -27.71 41.87
N PRO A 368 -40.15 -28.07 43.11
CA PRO A 368 -39.54 -29.37 43.38
C PRO A 368 -40.57 -30.51 43.23
N PRO A 369 -40.14 -31.71 42.80
CA PRO A 369 -40.96 -32.91 42.96
C PRO A 369 -41.24 -33.15 44.44
N LEU A 370 -42.49 -33.48 44.80
CA LEU A 370 -42.75 -34.09 46.10
C LEU A 370 -42.14 -35.50 46.11
N ASP A 371 -41.38 -35.84 47.14
CA ASP A 371 -41.50 -37.20 47.69
C ASP A 371 -41.21 -37.33 49.20
N THR A 372 -41.93 -38.28 49.82
CA THR A 372 -41.80 -38.85 51.17
C THR A 372 -41.35 -37.99 52.37
N VAL A 373 -42.28 -37.78 53.30
CA VAL A 373 -41.97 -37.50 54.73
C VAL A 373 -41.56 -38.80 55.44
N LYS A 374 -40.55 -38.71 56.33
CA LYS A 374 -40.43 -39.60 57.50
C LYS A 374 -40.00 -38.83 58.75
N THR A 375 -40.90 -38.81 59.74
CA THR A 375 -40.68 -38.82 61.21
C THR A 375 -39.65 -37.84 61.85
N ASP A 376 -39.93 -37.18 62.98
CA ASP A 376 -40.87 -37.60 64.03
C ASP A 376 -41.44 -36.46 64.93
N THR A 377 -42.55 -36.78 65.59
CA THR A 377 -43.14 -36.11 66.78
C THR A 377 -43.26 -34.57 66.83
N GLN A 378 -44.50 -34.08 66.76
CA GLN A 378 -45.17 -33.57 67.98
C GLN A 378 -46.70 -33.49 67.86
N TYR A 379 -47.36 -33.48 69.03
CA TYR A 379 -48.81 -33.50 69.28
C TYR A 379 -49.59 -32.49 68.41
N ALA A 380 -50.66 -32.88 67.71
CA ALA A 380 -51.97 -33.33 68.22
C ALA A 380 -52.68 -32.24 69.08
N GLY A 381 -53.80 -31.65 68.64
CA GLY A 381 -54.50 -31.77 67.35
C GLY A 381 -55.92 -31.19 67.41
N LEU A 382 -56.64 -31.13 66.29
CA LEU A 382 -58.06 -30.78 66.26
C LEU A 382 -58.86 -31.58 65.21
N LEU A 383 -59.79 -32.40 65.70
CA LEU A 383 -61.03 -32.89 65.09
C LEU A 383 -61.12 -33.02 63.55
N THR A 384 -60.90 -34.27 63.12
CA THR A 384 -61.66 -35.02 62.11
C THR A 384 -63.10 -34.56 61.83
N ALA A 385 -63.46 -34.40 60.55
CA ALA A 385 -64.83 -34.57 60.04
C ALA A 385 -64.88 -34.82 58.51
N ILE A 386 -65.53 -35.94 58.10
CA ILE A 386 -66.39 -36.07 56.89
C ILE A 386 -65.75 -35.61 55.54
N SER A 387 -65.00 -36.47 54.82
CA SER A 387 -65.46 -37.43 53.77
C SER A 387 -66.16 -36.81 52.53
N GLY A 388 -65.83 -37.16 51.28
CA GLY A 388 -64.83 -38.10 50.74
C GLY A 388 -65.23 -38.68 49.37
N GLN A 389 -64.37 -39.55 48.78
CA GLN A 389 -64.61 -40.35 47.55
C GLN A 389 -64.74 -39.59 46.21
N ASN A 390 -64.30 -40.10 45.04
CA ASN A 390 -63.54 -41.31 44.70
C ASN A 390 -62.66 -41.10 43.44
N SER A 391 -61.66 -41.97 43.27
CA SER A 391 -60.82 -42.16 42.06
C SER A 391 -61.48 -43.20 41.10
N PRO A 392 -60.91 -43.63 39.94
CA PRO A 392 -59.62 -43.25 39.29
C PRO A 392 -59.65 -43.04 37.75
N ASP A 393 -58.47 -42.78 37.18
CA ASP A 393 -58.08 -43.06 35.78
C ASP A 393 -58.17 -44.58 35.45
N PRO A 394 -58.18 -45.00 34.17
CA PRO A 394 -56.99 -45.73 33.69
C PRO A 394 -56.62 -45.62 32.18
N THR A 395 -55.34 -45.31 31.93
CA THR A 395 -54.38 -46.06 31.06
C THR A 395 -54.43 -46.02 29.50
N SER A 396 -53.37 -45.41 28.93
CA SER A 396 -52.27 -46.07 28.15
C SER A 396 -52.33 -46.38 26.63
N HIS A 397 -51.09 -46.39 26.07
CA HIS A 397 -50.52 -47.19 24.95
C HIS A 397 -50.61 -46.76 23.46
N ASP A 398 -49.41 -46.55 22.91
CA ASP A 398 -48.84 -46.99 21.62
C ASP A 398 -49.21 -46.36 20.25
N ASN A 399 -48.24 -46.45 19.33
CA ASN A 399 -48.20 -45.94 17.94
C ASN A 399 -48.68 -47.03 16.92
N PRO A 400 -48.55 -46.83 15.58
CA PRO A 400 -49.30 -45.98 14.63
C PRO A 400 -49.91 -46.91 13.51
N PRO A 401 -49.98 -46.61 12.18
CA PRO A 401 -50.23 -45.39 11.37
C PRO A 401 -51.44 -45.53 10.36
N GLU A 402 -51.54 -44.61 9.40
CA GLU A 402 -52.18 -44.67 8.05
C GLU A 402 -53.71 -44.49 7.77
N ILE A 403 -54.01 -43.35 7.12
CA ILE A 403 -54.74 -43.14 5.83
C ILE A 403 -56.14 -43.76 5.59
N GLY A 404 -57.12 -42.89 5.25
CA GLY A 404 -58.36 -43.26 4.53
C GLY A 404 -59.23 -42.06 4.10
N GLN A 405 -59.48 -41.88 2.80
CA GLN A 405 -60.22 -40.74 2.21
C GLN A 405 -61.73 -41.03 1.98
N ASN A 406 -62.60 -40.02 2.11
CA ASN A 406 -63.39 -39.39 1.01
C ASN A 406 -64.60 -38.53 1.47
N GLU A 407 -65.06 -37.63 0.57
CA GLU A 407 -66.16 -36.65 0.70
C GLU A 407 -67.54 -37.20 0.17
N PRO A 408 -68.60 -36.46 -0.30
CA PRO A 408 -68.85 -34.99 -0.42
C PRO A 408 -70.33 -34.44 -0.27
N GLN A 409 -70.49 -33.11 -0.49
CA GLN A 409 -71.70 -32.33 -0.90
C GLN A 409 -72.78 -31.97 0.16
N THR A 410 -73.50 -30.82 0.14
CA THR A 410 -73.52 -29.57 -0.68
C THR A 410 -74.35 -28.46 0.01
N GLY A 411 -74.09 -27.15 -0.24
CA GLY A 411 -75.06 -26.06 0.09
C GLY A 411 -74.52 -24.61 0.01
N SER A 412 -74.99 -23.80 -0.94
CA SER A 412 -74.46 -22.46 -1.31
C SER A 412 -75.01 -21.25 -0.53
N SER A 413 -74.15 -20.26 -0.22
CA SER A 413 -74.38 -18.83 -0.56
C SER A 413 -73.13 -17.94 -0.36
N SER A 414 -72.75 -17.16 -1.39
CA SER A 414 -71.62 -16.19 -1.41
C SER A 414 -71.99 -14.81 -0.83
N PRO A 415 -71.07 -13.82 -0.73
CA PRO A 415 -69.60 -13.83 -0.83
C PRO A 415 -68.99 -13.46 0.58
N THR A 416 -67.81 -12.87 0.85
CA THR A 416 -66.77 -12.22 0.02
C THR A 416 -65.37 -12.50 0.60
N GLU A 417 -64.34 -11.85 0.08
CA GLU A 417 -63.07 -12.46 -0.32
C GLU A 417 -61.88 -11.47 -0.14
N GLY A 418 -60.62 -11.89 0.05
CA GLY A 418 -60.08 -13.26 0.10
C GLY A 418 -58.60 -13.28 0.52
N VAL A 419 -58.06 -14.47 0.81
CA VAL A 419 -56.71 -14.72 1.35
C VAL A 419 -56.17 -16.03 0.73
N GLU A 420 -54.84 -16.15 0.48
CA GLU A 420 -53.98 -17.30 0.89
C GLU A 420 -52.68 -17.54 0.08
N ALA A 421 -51.62 -17.85 0.85
CA ALA A 421 -50.65 -18.95 0.71
C ALA A 421 -49.83 -19.27 -0.58
N ALA A 422 -48.52 -19.00 -0.45
CA ALA A 422 -47.45 -20.03 -0.32
C ALA A 422 -46.82 -20.79 -1.52
N SER A 423 -45.59 -21.28 -1.23
CA SER A 423 -44.67 -22.13 -2.02
C SER A 423 -43.94 -21.45 -3.19
N GLY A 424 -42.68 -21.87 -3.41
CA GLY A 424 -41.73 -21.18 -4.29
C GLY A 424 -41.36 -21.96 -5.55
N GLY A 425 -40.87 -21.22 -6.56
CA GLY A 425 -40.40 -21.73 -7.85
C GLY A 425 -39.21 -20.91 -8.37
N GLN A 426 -38.44 -21.51 -9.27
CA GLN A 426 -37.10 -21.05 -9.68
C GLN A 426 -37.13 -20.31 -11.05
N VAL A 427 -36.00 -19.67 -11.39
CA VAL A 427 -35.58 -19.17 -12.73
C VAL A 427 -35.96 -17.73 -13.11
N LEU A 428 -35.00 -17.08 -13.78
CA LEU A 428 -34.97 -15.69 -14.27
C LEU A 428 -35.81 -15.47 -15.54
N GLY A 429 -36.30 -14.25 -15.75
CA GLY A 429 -36.85 -13.80 -17.03
C GLY A 429 -36.89 -12.28 -17.17
N LEU A 430 -36.22 -11.73 -18.19
CA LEU A 430 -36.37 -10.32 -18.61
C LEU A 430 -37.64 -10.17 -19.46
N SER A 431 -38.28 -8.99 -19.47
CA SER A 431 -38.19 -8.04 -20.61
C SER A 431 -39.32 -6.98 -20.66
N THR A 432 -38.91 -5.70 -20.64
CA THR A 432 -39.43 -4.56 -21.44
C THR A 432 -40.94 -4.33 -21.70
N THR A 433 -41.40 -3.11 -21.39
CA THR A 433 -42.16 -2.24 -22.33
C THR A 433 -41.98 -0.75 -21.94
N ALA A 434 -42.17 0.28 -22.79
CA ALA A 434 -41.67 0.57 -24.15
C ALA A 434 -42.51 1.70 -24.80
N SER A 435 -41.89 2.85 -25.12
CA SER A 435 -42.44 3.89 -26.02
C SER A 435 -41.27 4.77 -26.54
N ASN A 436 -40.88 4.79 -27.82
CA ASN A 436 -41.57 5.12 -29.09
C ASN A 436 -41.99 6.59 -29.21
N GLN A 437 -41.82 7.32 -30.34
CA GLN A 437 -41.12 7.16 -31.64
C GLN A 437 -41.30 8.52 -32.40
N LEU A 438 -40.55 9.07 -33.38
CA LEU A 438 -39.33 8.87 -34.22
C LEU A 438 -38.74 10.31 -34.43
N ASN A 439 -37.73 10.72 -35.23
CA ASN A 439 -36.70 10.23 -36.19
C ASN A 439 -35.62 11.38 -36.29
N PHE A 440 -34.50 11.41 -37.02
CA PHE A 440 -33.71 10.62 -38.01
C PHE A 440 -32.23 11.09 -37.81
N GLY A 441 -31.16 10.55 -38.42
CA GLY A 441 -30.99 9.40 -39.32
C GLY A 441 -29.91 9.62 -40.40
N THR A 442 -28.87 8.77 -40.44
CA THR A 442 -27.76 8.65 -41.44
C THR A 442 -26.69 9.78 -41.43
N THR A 443 -25.38 9.54 -41.57
CA THR A 443 -24.50 8.33 -41.64
C THR A 443 -23.32 8.49 -40.65
N THR A 444 -22.65 7.46 -40.14
CA THR A 444 -21.62 6.59 -40.79
C THR A 444 -21.59 5.15 -40.22
N THR A 445 -20.67 4.30 -40.71
CA THR A 445 -20.53 2.87 -40.36
C THR A 445 -19.10 2.50 -39.95
N GLU A 446 -18.96 1.77 -38.85
CA GLU A 446 -17.76 0.98 -38.50
C GLU A 446 -18.18 -0.40 -37.97
N VAL A 447 -17.25 -1.37 -37.94
CA VAL A 447 -17.52 -2.78 -37.66
C VAL A 447 -16.67 -3.27 -36.47
N GLN A 448 -17.30 -4.02 -35.57
CA GLN A 448 -16.65 -4.59 -34.38
C GLN A 448 -15.99 -5.95 -34.66
N SER A 449 -14.88 -6.20 -33.95
CA SER A 449 -14.67 -7.46 -33.24
C SER A 449 -13.83 -7.19 -31.98
N GLY A 450 -14.11 -7.89 -30.89
CA GLY A 450 -13.41 -7.72 -29.61
C GLY A 450 -12.96 -9.06 -29.03
N LEU A 451 -12.19 -9.02 -27.95
CA LEU A 451 -11.64 -10.21 -27.30
C LEU A 451 -11.92 -10.23 -25.80
N ARG A 452 -12.11 -11.43 -25.24
CA ARG A 452 -12.05 -11.75 -23.80
C ARG A 452 -11.17 -12.98 -23.63
N ILE A 453 -10.43 -13.04 -22.53
CA ILE A 453 -9.74 -14.26 -22.09
C ILE A 453 -10.08 -14.52 -20.62
N THR A 454 -10.29 -15.79 -20.28
CA THR A 454 -10.34 -16.32 -18.91
C THR A 454 -9.37 -17.50 -18.87
N GLY A 455 -8.42 -17.51 -17.93
CA GLY A 455 -7.37 -18.52 -17.87
C GLY A 455 -7.74 -19.77 -17.06
N PHE A 456 -6.87 -20.79 -17.10
CA PHE A 456 -6.65 -21.80 -16.06
C PHE A 456 -5.54 -22.78 -16.51
N LEU A 457 -4.59 -23.12 -15.63
CA LEU A 457 -4.15 -24.49 -15.32
C LEU A 457 -2.99 -24.50 -14.30
N SER A 458 -2.68 -25.67 -13.74
CA SER A 458 -1.80 -25.83 -12.58
C SER A 458 -0.87 -27.06 -12.68
N GLY A 459 0.32 -26.94 -12.06
CA GLY A 459 1.07 -28.05 -11.44
C GLY A 459 1.81 -29.05 -12.33
N GLY A 460 3.14 -29.10 -12.21
CA GLY A 460 3.98 -30.19 -12.73
C GLY A 460 5.39 -30.13 -12.12
N LEU A 461 5.85 -31.22 -11.50
CA LEU A 461 7.12 -31.29 -10.75
C LEU A 461 8.32 -31.68 -11.65
N GLY A 462 9.50 -31.12 -11.35
CA GLY A 462 10.79 -31.55 -11.92
C GLY A 462 11.93 -30.66 -11.41
N ALA A 463 13.00 -31.23 -10.86
CA ALA A 463 14.01 -30.49 -10.08
C ALA A 463 15.46 -30.69 -10.61
N PHE A 464 16.38 -30.00 -9.93
CA PHE A 464 17.86 -30.04 -10.00
C PHE A 464 18.59 -29.04 -10.91
N THR A 465 19.48 -28.29 -10.25
CA THR A 465 20.63 -27.56 -10.80
C THR A 465 21.94 -28.26 -10.36
N PRO A 466 23.13 -27.67 -10.50
CA PRO A 466 24.23 -28.19 -11.32
C PRO A 466 25.24 -29.08 -10.53
N PRO A 467 26.39 -29.43 -11.14
CA PRO A 467 27.59 -28.67 -10.78
C PRO A 467 28.57 -28.40 -11.95
N GLU A 468 29.60 -27.61 -11.66
CA GLU A 468 30.68 -27.23 -12.58
C GLU A 468 31.80 -28.29 -12.70
N GLY A 469 32.49 -28.28 -13.85
CA GLY A 469 33.94 -28.01 -13.83
C GLY A 469 34.97 -29.13 -14.05
N VAL A 470 36.13 -28.67 -14.55
CA VAL A 470 37.46 -29.33 -14.60
C VAL A 470 37.67 -30.44 -15.66
N GLY A 471 38.75 -30.30 -16.47
CA GLY A 471 39.25 -31.28 -17.45
C GLY A 471 40.33 -32.22 -16.87
N PRO A 472 41.42 -32.61 -17.60
CA PRO A 472 41.88 -32.11 -18.91
C PRO A 472 42.49 -33.20 -19.88
N SER A 473 43.08 -32.72 -20.99
CA SER A 473 44.37 -33.20 -21.56
C SER A 473 44.46 -34.49 -22.43
N LEU A 474 44.53 -34.27 -23.75
CA LEU A 474 45.54 -34.78 -24.71
C LEU A 474 45.65 -36.28 -25.12
N ALA A 475 45.51 -36.48 -26.45
CA ALA A 475 46.51 -37.04 -27.39
C ALA A 475 46.38 -38.47 -28.01
N ASP A 476 46.96 -38.52 -29.22
CA ASP A 476 47.52 -39.62 -30.03
C ASP A 476 46.67 -40.60 -30.86
N MET A 477 46.87 -40.45 -32.18
CA MET A 477 46.78 -41.41 -33.31
C MET A 477 47.85 -42.53 -33.18
N PRO A 478 47.93 -43.63 -34.02
CA PRO A 478 47.58 -43.66 -35.46
C PRO A 478 47.16 -44.99 -36.18
N SER A 479 46.71 -44.81 -37.43
CA SER A 479 47.02 -45.58 -38.68
C SER A 479 46.78 -47.10 -38.86
N GLU A 480 46.01 -47.41 -39.93
CA GLU A 480 46.31 -48.37 -41.04
C GLU A 480 46.28 -49.92 -40.81
N ASN A 481 45.80 -50.81 -41.71
CA ASN A 481 45.27 -50.81 -43.09
C ASN A 481 45.07 -52.30 -43.55
N SER A 482 44.28 -52.55 -44.61
CA SER A 482 44.23 -53.77 -45.47
C SER A 482 43.61 -55.08 -44.92
N GLN A 483 42.98 -56.00 -45.69
CA GLN A 483 42.45 -56.14 -47.09
C GLN A 483 41.68 -57.52 -47.14
N VAL A 484 40.79 -57.94 -48.06
CA VAL A 484 39.92 -57.36 -49.14
C VAL A 484 39.04 -58.48 -49.76
N SER A 485 38.03 -58.14 -50.60
CA SER A 485 37.31 -58.99 -51.61
C SER A 485 36.31 -60.07 -51.12
N THR A 486 35.19 -60.43 -51.81
CA THR A 486 34.39 -59.81 -52.91
C THR A 486 33.02 -60.51 -53.07
N SER A 487 31.92 -59.75 -53.31
CA SER A 487 30.74 -60.01 -54.20
C SER A 487 29.97 -61.36 -54.19
N THR A 488 28.64 -61.47 -54.39
CA THR A 488 27.56 -60.50 -54.77
C THR A 488 26.18 -61.02 -54.32
N SER A 489 25.28 -60.12 -53.94
CA SER A 489 23.84 -60.18 -54.26
C SER A 489 23.26 -58.76 -54.26
N THR A 490 22.28 -58.47 -55.12
CA THR A 490 21.79 -57.10 -55.35
C THR A 490 20.75 -56.66 -54.33
N THR A 491 21.00 -55.54 -53.65
CA THR A 491 20.02 -54.73 -52.95
C THR A 491 19.92 -53.34 -53.59
N THR A 492 18.84 -52.61 -53.31
CA THR A 492 18.65 -51.20 -53.70
C THR A 492 19.80 -50.31 -53.16
N PRO A 493 20.09 -49.16 -53.81
CA PRO A 493 21.00 -48.16 -53.23
C PRO A 493 20.47 -47.66 -51.88
N PRO A 494 21.35 -47.20 -50.96
CA PRO A 494 20.93 -46.38 -49.83
C PRO A 494 20.19 -45.13 -50.30
N ALA A 495 19.33 -44.58 -49.45
CA ALA A 495 18.95 -43.18 -49.58
C ALA A 495 20.21 -42.29 -49.44
N PRO A 496 20.26 -41.10 -50.06
CA PRO A 496 21.24 -40.10 -49.66
C PRO A 496 21.10 -39.82 -48.16
N GLU A 497 22.21 -39.47 -47.50
CA GLU A 497 22.13 -38.93 -46.15
C GLU A 497 21.33 -37.61 -46.19
N PRO A 498 20.48 -37.32 -45.18
CA PRO A 498 19.72 -36.09 -45.16
C PRO A 498 20.70 -34.91 -45.07
N ASP A 499 20.44 -33.84 -45.82
CA ASP A 499 21.29 -32.65 -45.68
C ASP A 499 21.04 -31.98 -44.33
N THR A 500 22.12 -31.63 -43.65
CA THR A 500 22.12 -30.95 -42.35
C THR A 500 23.00 -29.70 -42.40
N THR A 501 23.20 -29.13 -43.60
CA THR A 501 24.06 -27.98 -43.85
C THR A 501 23.19 -26.74 -44.01
N PRO A 502 23.13 -25.83 -43.01
CA PRO A 502 22.31 -24.62 -43.14
C PRO A 502 22.76 -23.76 -44.33
N PRO A 503 21.80 -23.17 -45.08
CA PRO A 503 22.12 -22.22 -46.14
C PRO A 503 22.71 -20.92 -45.58
N ASP A 504 23.37 -20.16 -46.44
CA ASP A 504 23.78 -18.78 -46.18
C ASP A 504 22.74 -17.77 -46.70
N VAL A 505 22.66 -16.58 -46.07
CA VAL A 505 21.92 -15.45 -46.62
C VAL A 505 22.58 -14.12 -46.28
N LEU A 506 22.60 -13.21 -47.26
CA LEU A 506 23.05 -11.84 -47.13
C LEU A 506 21.93 -10.90 -47.58
N LEU A 507 21.39 -10.12 -46.63
CA LEU A 507 20.50 -9.01 -46.89
C LEU A 507 21.30 -7.76 -47.27
N THR A 508 20.99 -7.18 -48.42
CA THR A 508 21.54 -5.89 -48.88
C THR A 508 20.43 -4.89 -49.16
N ILE A 509 20.74 -3.61 -49.04
CA ILE A 509 19.82 -2.49 -49.31
C ILE A 509 20.51 -1.59 -50.34
N GLU A 510 19.92 -1.39 -51.51
CA GLU A 510 20.58 -0.67 -52.61
C GLU A 510 20.94 0.77 -52.23
N GLU A 511 20.06 1.46 -51.49
CA GLU A 511 20.22 2.86 -51.10
C GLU A 511 21.47 3.11 -50.23
N CYS A 512 21.98 2.11 -49.50
CA CYS A 512 23.13 2.29 -48.62
C CYS A 512 24.41 2.69 -49.37
N VAL A 513 24.51 2.48 -50.70
CA VAL A 513 25.65 2.96 -51.50
C VAL A 513 25.67 4.48 -51.66
N GLN A 514 24.56 5.16 -51.32
CA GLN A 514 24.43 6.62 -51.28
C GLN A 514 24.27 7.15 -49.84
N SER A 515 24.70 6.36 -48.85
CA SER A 515 24.62 6.74 -47.42
C SER A 515 25.33 8.07 -47.15
N PHE A 516 24.69 8.93 -46.36
CA PHE A 516 25.31 10.14 -45.81
C PHE A 516 26.31 9.83 -44.68
N SER A 517 26.31 8.60 -44.15
CA SER A 517 27.22 8.12 -43.12
C SER A 517 28.26 7.16 -43.68
N SER A 518 29.50 7.26 -43.22
CA SER A 518 30.58 6.33 -43.55
C SER A 518 30.59 5.06 -42.68
N GLU A 519 29.79 5.00 -41.62
CA GLU A 519 29.80 3.92 -40.62
C GLU A 519 28.47 3.15 -40.54
N GLY A 520 27.38 3.72 -41.07
CA GLY A 520 26.05 3.12 -41.10
C GLY A 520 25.29 3.40 -42.40
N CYS A 521 24.05 2.91 -42.50
CA CYS A 521 23.17 3.20 -43.63
C CYS A 521 22.19 4.32 -43.27
N LEU A 522 22.55 5.56 -43.61
CA LEU A 522 21.75 6.76 -43.39
C LEU A 522 21.34 7.33 -44.76
N VAL A 523 20.07 7.25 -45.12
CA VAL A 523 19.61 7.50 -46.50
C VAL A 523 18.44 8.49 -46.56
N PRO A 524 18.32 9.30 -47.65
CA PRO A 524 17.20 10.23 -47.84
C PRO A 524 15.95 9.56 -48.43
N ALA A 525 15.97 8.23 -48.63
CA ALA A 525 15.05 7.54 -49.50
C ALA A 525 13.72 7.22 -48.81
N SER A 526 12.60 7.60 -49.45
CA SER A 526 11.24 7.20 -49.05
C SER A 526 10.89 5.76 -49.45
N THR A 527 11.86 4.98 -49.92
CA THR A 527 11.70 3.62 -50.41
C THR A 527 13.04 2.91 -50.27
N LEU A 528 13.05 1.69 -49.73
CA LEU A 528 14.23 0.85 -49.54
C LEU A 528 14.07 -0.41 -50.40
N HIS A 529 15.05 -0.66 -51.27
CA HIS A 529 15.10 -1.87 -52.11
C HIS A 529 15.98 -2.92 -51.43
N MET A 530 15.35 -3.99 -50.96
CA MET A 530 15.97 -5.12 -50.27
C MET A 530 16.31 -6.20 -51.28
N GLU A 531 17.59 -6.50 -51.47
CA GLU A 531 18.10 -7.58 -52.33
C GLU A 531 18.73 -8.66 -51.46
N LEU A 532 18.24 -9.90 -51.61
CA LEU A 532 18.67 -11.10 -50.89
C LEU A 532 19.56 -11.95 -51.77
N SER A 533 20.70 -12.38 -51.23
CA SER A 533 21.64 -13.25 -51.93
C SER A 533 22.13 -14.40 -51.07
N SER A 534 22.47 -15.51 -51.72
CA SER A 534 22.99 -16.74 -51.12
C SER A 534 23.98 -17.37 -52.10
N VAL A 535 25.00 -18.08 -51.61
CA VAL A 535 25.86 -18.96 -52.44
C VAL A 535 25.37 -20.41 -52.45
N SER A 536 24.41 -20.74 -51.59
CA SER A 536 23.74 -22.04 -51.53
C SER A 536 22.82 -22.22 -52.75
N SER A 537 22.73 -23.45 -53.26
CA SER A 537 22.14 -23.76 -54.58
C SER A 537 20.74 -24.36 -54.54
N ASP A 538 20.23 -24.50 -53.32
CA ASP A 538 19.21 -25.46 -52.88
C ASP A 538 18.28 -24.83 -51.83
N ILE A 539 18.22 -23.49 -51.84
CA ILE A 539 17.24 -22.66 -51.15
C ILE A 539 15.82 -23.03 -51.65
N GLU A 540 14.91 -23.34 -50.73
CA GLU A 540 13.47 -23.46 -51.01
C GLU A 540 12.78 -22.12 -50.78
N SER A 541 13.13 -21.40 -49.71
CA SER A 541 12.50 -20.12 -49.34
C SER A 541 13.39 -19.20 -48.50
N TYR A 542 12.95 -17.97 -48.36
CA TYR A 542 13.48 -16.94 -47.49
C TYR A 542 12.39 -16.44 -46.53
N SER A 543 12.79 -15.91 -45.38
CA SER A 543 11.96 -15.04 -44.55
C SER A 543 12.56 -13.63 -44.54
N LEU A 544 11.70 -12.63 -44.41
CA LEU A 544 12.09 -11.22 -44.31
C LEU A 544 11.11 -10.50 -43.41
N SER A 545 11.61 -9.84 -42.37
CA SER A 545 10.84 -9.09 -41.40
C SER A 545 11.37 -7.66 -41.25
N CYS A 546 10.48 -6.76 -40.84
CA CYS A 546 10.76 -5.34 -40.72
C CYS A 546 10.16 -4.81 -39.42
N LYS A 547 11.00 -4.17 -38.60
CA LYS A 547 10.58 -3.33 -37.47
C LYS A 547 10.96 -1.89 -37.75
N THR A 548 10.16 -0.95 -37.26
CA THR A 548 10.40 0.48 -37.37
C THR A 548 10.12 1.18 -36.04
N LYS A 549 10.82 2.28 -35.79
CA LYS A 549 10.54 3.21 -34.70
C LYS A 549 11.01 4.61 -35.07
N LYS A 550 10.32 5.66 -34.64
CA LYS A 550 10.69 7.03 -35.03
C LYS A 550 11.99 7.48 -34.34
N ARG A 551 12.21 7.07 -33.09
CA ARG A 551 13.34 7.47 -32.23
C ARG A 551 13.86 6.27 -31.42
N PRO A 552 15.11 6.28 -30.91
CA PRO A 552 15.71 5.14 -30.20
C PRO A 552 14.91 4.63 -29.00
N SER A 553 14.25 5.54 -28.28
CA SER A 553 13.40 5.33 -27.09
C SER A 553 11.99 4.82 -27.41
N ASP A 554 11.50 5.01 -28.63
CA ASP A 554 10.20 4.49 -29.05
C ASP A 554 10.24 2.95 -29.07
N ALA A 555 9.14 2.31 -28.71
CA ALA A 555 8.99 0.87 -28.87
C ALA A 555 9.10 0.48 -30.35
N TRP A 556 9.79 -0.62 -30.65
CA TRP A 556 9.81 -1.21 -31.98
C TRP A 556 8.40 -1.67 -32.39
N LEU A 557 7.90 -1.13 -33.50
CA LEU A 557 6.64 -1.54 -34.13
C LEU A 557 6.93 -2.37 -35.38
N SER A 558 6.04 -3.28 -35.77
CA SER A 558 6.12 -3.92 -37.09
C SER A 558 5.85 -2.89 -38.19
N CYS A 559 6.53 -2.99 -39.33
CA CYS A 559 6.36 -2.04 -40.43
C CYS A 559 4.97 -2.16 -41.08
N ASP A 560 4.22 -1.05 -41.11
CA ASP A 560 2.84 -1.01 -41.63
C ASP A 560 2.74 -1.50 -43.07
N ASN A 561 1.80 -2.42 -43.31
CA ASN A 561 1.53 -3.05 -44.62
C ASN A 561 2.72 -3.78 -45.26
N PHE A 562 3.82 -4.03 -44.53
CA PHE A 562 4.92 -4.83 -45.04
C PHE A 562 4.50 -6.31 -45.15
N SER A 563 4.62 -6.87 -46.35
CA SER A 563 4.33 -8.26 -46.66
C SER A 563 5.29 -8.74 -47.74
N TYR A 564 5.77 -9.97 -47.61
CA TYR A 564 6.86 -10.52 -48.40
C TYR A 564 6.50 -11.91 -48.92
N ASP A 565 6.86 -12.19 -50.17
CA ASP A 565 6.73 -13.51 -50.81
C ASP A 565 8.01 -14.30 -50.54
N GLY A 566 7.91 -15.42 -49.82
CA GLY A 566 9.04 -16.23 -49.38
C GLY A 566 9.89 -16.85 -50.49
N HIS A 567 9.53 -16.70 -51.77
CA HIS A 567 10.39 -17.13 -52.89
C HIS A 567 10.99 -15.95 -53.69
N ALA A 568 10.73 -14.69 -53.31
CA ALA A 568 11.22 -13.52 -54.03
C ALA A 568 12.60 -13.08 -53.53
N THR A 569 13.64 -13.14 -54.38
CA THR A 569 14.99 -12.70 -53.99
C THR A 569 15.11 -11.19 -53.76
N SER A 570 14.05 -10.41 -54.00
CA SER A 570 14.03 -9.00 -53.59
C SER A 570 12.64 -8.50 -53.20
N SER A 571 12.63 -7.40 -52.45
CA SER A 571 11.46 -6.79 -51.83
C SER A 571 11.62 -5.27 -51.75
N VAL A 572 10.52 -4.54 -51.59
CA VAL A 572 10.51 -3.08 -51.55
C VAL A 572 9.66 -2.59 -50.38
N LEU A 573 10.25 -1.75 -49.52
CA LEU A 573 9.56 -1.11 -48.40
C LEU A 573 9.42 0.40 -48.68
N THR A 574 8.19 0.92 -48.64
CA THR A 574 7.97 2.37 -48.57
C THR A 574 8.26 2.84 -47.15
N ALA A 575 9.19 3.79 -46.99
CA ALA A 575 9.69 4.24 -45.69
C ALA A 575 9.40 5.73 -45.44
N THR A 576 9.12 6.07 -44.18
CA THR A 576 9.10 7.44 -43.64
C THR A 576 10.34 7.70 -42.79
N GLU A 577 10.61 8.95 -42.39
CA GLU A 577 11.74 9.27 -41.50
C GLU A 577 11.67 8.49 -40.18
N GLY A 578 12.76 7.81 -39.82
CA GLY A 578 12.84 6.92 -38.66
C GLY A 578 13.97 5.89 -38.76
N LEU A 579 14.01 4.99 -37.78
CA LEU A 579 14.93 3.86 -37.68
C LEU A 579 14.22 2.57 -38.10
N TYR A 580 14.92 1.71 -38.84
CA TYR A 580 14.43 0.42 -39.32
C TYR A 580 15.43 -0.69 -39.00
N GLU A 581 14.92 -1.79 -38.46
CA GLU A 581 15.63 -3.05 -38.26
C GLU A 581 15.03 -4.06 -39.24
N LEU A 582 15.82 -4.48 -40.24
CA LEU A 582 15.41 -5.41 -41.28
C LEU A 582 16.14 -6.74 -41.07
N THR A 583 15.41 -7.85 -40.94
CA THR A 583 16.01 -9.16 -40.62
C THR A 583 15.55 -10.21 -41.62
N ALA A 584 16.51 -10.87 -42.27
CA ALA A 584 16.28 -11.93 -43.24
C ALA A 584 16.83 -13.29 -42.78
N GLN A 585 16.22 -14.36 -43.26
CA GLN A 585 16.66 -15.75 -43.06
C GLN A 585 16.45 -16.53 -44.37
N ALA A 586 17.13 -17.65 -44.55
CA ALA A 586 16.91 -18.59 -45.65
C ALA A 586 16.64 -20.01 -45.12
N GLN A 587 15.89 -20.81 -45.87
CA GLN A 587 15.62 -22.21 -45.61
C GLN A 587 15.84 -23.05 -46.88
N ASP A 588 16.56 -24.16 -46.74
CA ASP A 588 16.86 -25.10 -47.83
C ASP A 588 15.71 -26.11 -48.08
N ILE A 589 15.85 -26.91 -49.13
CA ILE A 589 14.91 -28.01 -49.48
C ILE A 589 14.87 -29.17 -48.46
N ALA A 590 15.77 -29.21 -47.49
CA ALA A 590 15.80 -30.20 -46.40
C ALA A 590 15.14 -29.66 -45.10
N GLY A 591 14.94 -28.34 -44.99
CA GLY A 591 14.38 -27.64 -43.84
C GLY A 591 15.43 -27.06 -42.87
N ASN A 592 16.72 -27.01 -43.24
CA ASN A 592 17.72 -26.31 -42.43
C ASN A 592 17.60 -24.79 -42.64
N GLU A 593 17.73 -24.02 -41.57
CA GLU A 593 17.60 -22.56 -41.60
C GLU A 593 18.94 -21.86 -41.39
N SER A 594 19.18 -20.78 -42.13
CA SER A 594 20.35 -19.92 -41.96
C SER A 594 20.33 -19.20 -40.60
N PRO A 595 21.49 -18.69 -40.14
CA PRO A 595 21.51 -17.56 -39.19
C PRO A 595 20.75 -16.36 -39.74
N GLU A 596 20.25 -15.49 -38.86
CA GLU A 596 19.63 -14.23 -39.24
C GLU A 596 20.65 -13.24 -39.83
N SER A 597 20.30 -12.61 -40.94
CA SER A 597 21.02 -11.51 -41.58
C SER A 597 20.29 -10.21 -41.28
N LEU A 598 20.79 -9.47 -40.27
CA LEU A 598 20.21 -8.22 -39.77
C LEU A 598 20.85 -7.00 -40.45
N LYS A 599 20.03 -6.02 -40.81
CA LYS A 599 20.45 -4.76 -41.40
C LYS A 599 19.67 -3.57 -40.83
N ASP A 600 20.37 -2.72 -40.09
CA ASP A 600 19.86 -1.42 -39.66
C ASP A 600 19.91 -0.39 -40.79
N VAL A 601 18.86 0.44 -40.88
CA VAL A 601 18.76 1.59 -41.78
C VAL A 601 18.13 2.78 -41.04
N GLU A 602 18.77 3.95 -41.14
CA GLU A 602 18.20 5.23 -40.73
C GLU A 602 17.72 6.00 -41.96
N VAL A 603 16.45 6.37 -41.98
CA VAL A 603 15.85 7.19 -43.05
C VAL A 603 15.69 8.62 -42.55
N ASN A 604 16.37 9.56 -43.21
CA ASN A 604 16.29 10.99 -42.89
C ASN A 604 16.53 11.81 -44.17
N SER A 605 15.53 12.60 -44.56
CA SER A 605 15.50 13.34 -45.84
C SER A 605 16.42 14.56 -45.86
N SER A 606 16.60 15.21 -44.71
CA SER A 606 17.55 16.30 -44.48
C SER A 606 18.28 16.06 -43.17
N PRO A 607 19.34 15.22 -43.15
CA PRO A 607 20.01 14.82 -41.91
C PRO A 607 20.86 15.94 -41.30
N VAL A 608 21.21 16.98 -42.07
CA VAL A 608 21.90 18.18 -41.59
C VAL A 608 21.07 19.40 -41.96
N VAL A 609 20.90 20.32 -41.00
CA VAL A 609 20.11 21.55 -41.13
C VAL A 609 20.85 22.76 -40.54
N LEU A 610 20.46 23.96 -40.93
CA LEU A 610 20.97 25.21 -40.37
C LEU A 610 20.36 25.44 -38.97
N ASN A 611 21.20 25.54 -37.94
CA ASN A 611 20.76 25.59 -36.55
C ASN A 611 20.75 27.01 -35.96
N GLU A 612 21.85 27.74 -36.09
CA GLU A 612 22.00 29.08 -35.50
C GLU A 612 22.92 29.96 -36.35
N VAL A 613 22.64 31.27 -36.39
CA VAL A 613 23.42 32.25 -37.19
C VAL A 613 23.70 33.52 -36.40
N ALA A 614 24.98 33.78 -36.12
CA ALA A 614 25.47 34.95 -35.41
C ALA A 614 25.76 36.14 -36.35
N TRP A 615 24.79 36.49 -37.20
CA TRP A 615 24.95 37.52 -38.24
C TRP A 615 25.26 38.93 -37.73
N ALA A 616 24.97 39.21 -36.46
CA ALA A 616 25.13 40.52 -35.84
C ALA A 616 26.60 40.89 -35.53
N GLY A 617 27.49 39.90 -35.49
CA GLY A 617 28.87 40.04 -35.00
C GLY A 617 28.95 40.18 -33.48
N MET A 618 30.02 39.69 -32.87
CA MET A 618 30.25 39.77 -31.42
C MET A 618 31.03 41.05 -31.00
N GLY A 619 31.19 41.24 -29.68
CA GLY A 619 32.05 42.28 -29.10
C GLY A 619 31.45 43.69 -28.96
N ASN A 620 32.13 44.52 -28.17
CA ASN A 620 31.81 45.91 -27.90
C ASN A 620 32.45 46.88 -28.94
N SER A 621 33.43 46.42 -29.72
CA SER A 621 33.96 47.17 -30.87
C SER A 621 32.91 47.27 -31.99
N ALA A 622 32.18 48.39 -32.01
CA ALA A 622 31.08 48.67 -32.94
C ALA A 622 31.50 48.95 -34.40
N THR A 623 32.47 48.20 -34.94
CA THR A 623 33.01 48.40 -36.30
C THR A 623 33.23 47.13 -37.12
N THR A 624 33.19 45.93 -36.52
CA THR A 624 33.51 44.67 -37.21
C THR A 624 32.31 43.74 -37.37
N SER A 625 31.83 43.58 -38.61
CA SER A 625 30.98 42.45 -39.03
C SER A 625 31.85 41.23 -39.41
N LYS A 626 32.84 40.92 -38.57
CA LYS A 626 33.87 39.89 -38.76
C LYS A 626 33.64 38.70 -37.83
N ASP A 627 33.38 39.02 -36.57
CA ASP A 627 33.23 38.09 -35.43
C ASP A 627 31.85 37.40 -35.48
N VAL A 628 31.60 36.69 -36.57
CA VAL A 628 30.34 36.03 -36.92
C VAL A 628 30.56 34.52 -37.13
N TRP A 629 29.50 33.73 -36.98
CA TRP A 629 29.53 32.29 -37.21
C TRP A 629 28.18 31.76 -37.73
N VAL A 630 28.23 30.56 -38.30
CA VAL A 630 27.07 29.76 -38.74
C VAL A 630 27.21 28.36 -38.15
N GLU A 631 26.11 27.81 -37.64
CA GLU A 631 26.11 26.45 -37.10
C GLU A 631 25.12 25.53 -37.83
N LEU A 632 25.55 24.27 -37.99
CA LEU A 632 24.73 23.18 -38.49
C LEU A 632 24.40 22.19 -37.37
N TYR A 633 23.23 21.57 -37.43
CA TYR A 633 22.84 20.48 -36.52
C TYR A 633 22.59 19.19 -37.30
N ASN A 634 23.11 18.08 -36.79
CA ASN A 634 22.83 16.75 -37.30
C ASN A 634 21.54 16.18 -36.67
N ARG A 635 20.46 16.13 -37.46
CA ARG A 635 19.16 15.53 -37.12
C ARG A 635 19.19 14.01 -37.07
N SER A 636 20.21 13.36 -37.62
CA SER A 636 20.36 11.91 -37.61
C SER A 636 21.06 11.40 -36.34
N TYR A 637 20.86 10.13 -36.01
CA TYR A 637 21.55 9.43 -34.93
C TYR A 637 22.91 8.86 -35.41
N SER A 638 23.05 8.65 -36.71
CA SER A 638 24.33 8.32 -37.37
C SER A 638 25.22 9.56 -37.56
N ALA A 639 26.54 9.36 -37.66
CA ALA A 639 27.46 10.46 -38.00
C ALA A 639 27.39 10.79 -39.50
N VAL A 640 27.25 12.07 -39.87
CA VAL A 640 27.14 12.54 -41.26
C VAL A 640 28.49 13.05 -41.78
N ASN A 641 28.94 12.51 -42.90
CA ASN A 641 30.14 12.99 -43.59
C ASN A 641 29.84 14.25 -44.42
N LEU A 642 30.62 15.32 -44.22
CA LEU A 642 30.39 16.62 -44.88
C LEU A 642 31.02 16.74 -46.28
N SER A 643 31.63 15.68 -46.81
CA SER A 643 32.13 15.67 -48.19
C SER A 643 31.03 16.03 -49.20
N GLU A 644 31.35 16.95 -50.12
CA GLU A 644 30.45 17.51 -51.14
C GLU A 644 29.24 18.33 -50.60
N TRP A 645 29.19 18.59 -49.28
CA TRP A 645 28.28 19.57 -48.69
C TRP A 645 28.91 20.97 -48.75
N SER A 646 28.06 22.00 -48.74
CA SER A 646 28.46 23.37 -48.97
C SER A 646 27.44 24.38 -48.47
N LEU A 647 27.91 25.58 -48.11
CA LEU A 647 27.10 26.75 -47.82
C LEU A 647 27.17 27.75 -48.97
N SER A 648 26.04 27.96 -49.63
CA SER A 648 25.83 28.99 -50.65
C SER A 648 25.16 30.22 -50.05
N PHE A 649 25.78 31.38 -50.19
CA PHE A 649 25.31 32.66 -49.65
C PHE A 649 24.67 33.49 -50.78
N LEU A 650 23.34 33.65 -50.75
CA LEU A 650 22.57 34.26 -51.84
C LEU A 650 22.16 35.71 -51.51
N ARG A 651 22.23 36.60 -52.51
CA ARG A 651 21.82 38.01 -52.35
C ARG A 651 20.28 38.13 -52.26
N PRO A 652 19.70 38.77 -51.23
CA PRO A 652 18.24 38.78 -51.06
C PRO A 652 17.44 39.43 -52.19
N ALA A 653 18.03 40.37 -52.92
CA ALA A 653 17.36 41.11 -54.00
C ALA A 653 17.37 40.40 -55.37
N SER A 654 18.20 39.37 -55.55
CA SER A 654 18.50 38.79 -56.87
C SER A 654 18.69 37.27 -56.87
N LEU A 655 18.82 36.65 -55.69
CA LEU A 655 19.03 35.21 -55.46
C LEU A 655 20.23 34.60 -56.20
N ASP A 656 21.17 35.44 -56.65
CA ASP A 656 22.46 35.01 -57.17
C ASP A 656 23.42 34.67 -56.01
N ILE A 657 24.22 33.62 -56.23
CA ILE A 657 25.28 33.21 -55.32
C ILE A 657 26.30 34.35 -55.23
N ALA A 658 26.38 35.00 -54.07
CA ALA A 658 27.44 35.94 -53.76
C ALA A 658 28.74 35.21 -53.47
N LEU A 659 28.64 34.05 -52.79
CA LEU A 659 29.77 33.24 -52.34
C LEU A 659 29.34 31.80 -52.04
N LYS A 660 30.26 30.84 -52.14
CA LYS A 660 30.07 29.43 -51.77
C LYS A 660 31.27 28.93 -50.99
N ALA A 661 31.04 28.22 -49.89
CA ALA A 661 32.05 27.49 -49.12
C ALA A 661 31.75 25.99 -49.22
N GLU A 662 32.74 25.16 -49.52
CA GLU A 662 32.63 23.70 -49.37
C GLU A 662 32.99 23.33 -47.92
N LEU A 663 32.33 22.31 -47.36
CA LEU A 663 32.47 21.88 -45.97
C LEU A 663 33.33 20.61 -45.84
N HIS A 664 33.93 20.41 -44.67
CA HIS A 664 34.85 19.30 -44.43
C HIS A 664 34.56 18.55 -43.11
N GLY A 665 35.09 17.34 -42.98
CA GLY A 665 34.97 16.54 -41.75
C GLY A 665 33.66 15.77 -41.65
N THR A 666 33.12 15.65 -40.43
CA THR A 666 31.98 14.79 -40.10
C THR A 666 31.29 15.31 -38.85
N ILE A 667 29.97 15.42 -38.87
CA ILE A 667 29.16 15.79 -37.68
C ILE A 667 28.72 14.50 -36.97
N PRO A 668 29.03 14.29 -35.69
CA PRO A 668 28.48 13.16 -34.93
C PRO A 668 26.94 13.18 -34.90
N GLY A 669 26.33 12.03 -34.65
CA GLY A 669 24.87 11.92 -34.48
C GLY A 669 24.36 12.85 -33.38
N ARG A 670 23.25 13.55 -33.63
CA ARG A 670 22.62 14.50 -32.69
C ARG A 670 23.55 15.60 -32.16
N SER A 671 24.61 15.94 -32.91
CA SER A 671 25.62 16.94 -32.55
C SER A 671 25.59 18.16 -33.48
N PHE A 672 26.33 19.20 -33.09
CA PHE A 672 26.48 20.47 -33.78
C PHE A 672 27.80 20.56 -34.56
N PHE A 673 27.87 21.47 -35.53
CA PHE A 673 29.06 21.79 -36.32
C PHE A 673 29.16 23.30 -36.51
N LEU A 674 30.13 23.91 -35.83
CA LEU A 674 30.31 25.36 -35.69
C LEU A 674 31.34 25.87 -36.72
N ILE A 675 30.95 26.87 -37.50
CA ILE A 675 31.76 27.46 -38.57
C ILE A 675 32.06 28.93 -38.24
N GLU A 676 33.31 29.24 -37.90
CA GLU A 676 33.81 30.60 -37.60
C GLU A 676 34.45 31.29 -38.82
N GLY A 677 34.85 32.56 -38.64
CA GLY A 677 35.42 33.45 -39.67
C GLY A 677 36.88 33.17 -40.04
N GLU A 678 37.72 34.21 -40.08
CA GLU A 678 39.14 34.10 -40.47
C GLU A 678 39.99 33.25 -39.50
N THR A 679 39.57 33.14 -38.24
CA THR A 679 40.31 32.53 -37.13
C THR A 679 39.38 31.80 -36.15
N ASP A 680 39.90 30.71 -35.57
CA ASP A 680 39.31 29.93 -34.47
C ASP A 680 39.58 30.67 -33.15
N ASP A 681 38.94 31.83 -32.99
CA ASP A 681 39.14 32.73 -31.85
C ASP A 681 37.97 33.68 -31.57
N VAL A 682 36.83 33.59 -32.27
CA VAL A 682 35.66 34.44 -32.01
C VAL A 682 35.02 34.05 -30.67
N LEU A 683 34.92 32.74 -30.41
CA LEU A 683 34.48 32.13 -29.16
C LEU A 683 35.67 31.42 -28.47
N PRO A 684 36.59 32.13 -27.78
CA PRO A 684 37.80 31.51 -27.19
C PRO A 684 37.55 30.36 -26.19
N ASP A 685 36.33 30.20 -25.70
CA ASP A 685 35.91 29.09 -24.82
C ASP A 685 35.42 27.84 -25.59
N ILE A 686 35.22 27.91 -26.92
CA ILE A 686 34.73 26.82 -27.78
C ILE A 686 35.53 26.77 -29.09
N LEU A 687 36.19 25.65 -29.37
CA LEU A 687 36.83 25.43 -30.68
C LEU A 687 35.78 25.26 -31.79
N ALA A 688 35.95 25.97 -32.90
CA ALA A 688 35.20 25.76 -34.14
C ALA A 688 35.54 24.39 -34.77
N ASP A 689 34.64 23.85 -35.59
CA ASP A 689 34.91 22.63 -36.39
C ASP A 689 35.49 22.98 -37.76
N GLU A 690 35.13 24.15 -38.29
CA GLU A 690 35.69 24.70 -39.52
C GLU A 690 35.82 26.25 -39.42
N VAL A 691 36.83 26.81 -40.08
CA VAL A 691 37.06 28.26 -40.15
C VAL A 691 37.10 28.72 -41.60
N THR A 692 36.44 29.82 -41.92
CA THR A 692 36.42 30.34 -43.29
C THR A 692 36.40 31.87 -43.36
N LEU A 693 37.40 32.41 -44.09
CA LEU A 693 37.48 33.80 -44.57
C LEU A 693 36.22 34.31 -45.28
N LEU A 694 35.32 33.40 -45.68
CA LEU A 694 34.17 33.66 -46.50
C LEU A 694 32.95 34.19 -45.72
N LEU A 695 32.93 34.08 -44.39
CA LEU A 695 31.81 34.58 -43.56
C LEU A 695 31.87 36.09 -43.27
N GLU A 696 33.05 36.71 -43.31
CA GLU A 696 33.21 38.11 -42.92
C GLU A 696 32.45 39.07 -43.85
N GLY A 697 31.54 39.86 -43.27
CA GLY A 697 30.72 40.83 -44.02
C GLY A 697 29.70 40.22 -44.99
N ILE A 698 29.76 38.92 -45.32
CA ILE A 698 28.81 38.29 -46.25
C ILE A 698 27.40 38.23 -45.65
N LEU A 699 27.29 38.15 -44.32
CA LEU A 699 26.02 38.10 -43.58
C LEU A 699 25.35 39.48 -43.41
N ALA A 700 25.99 40.56 -43.86
CA ALA A 700 25.45 41.91 -43.70
C ALA A 700 24.22 42.17 -44.59
N GLY A 701 23.05 42.32 -43.97
CA GLY A 701 21.82 42.77 -44.64
C GLY A 701 20.78 41.68 -44.97
N GLY A 702 20.80 40.53 -44.30
CA GLY A 702 19.77 39.49 -44.46
C GLY A 702 20.08 38.44 -45.53
N THR A 703 21.36 38.20 -45.81
CA THR A 703 21.85 37.21 -46.77
C THR A 703 21.23 35.83 -46.51
N ILE A 704 20.72 35.20 -47.57
CA ILE A 704 20.11 33.88 -47.46
C ILE A 704 21.24 32.85 -47.46
N VAL A 705 21.28 32.01 -46.42
CA VAL A 705 22.22 30.89 -46.32
C VAL A 705 21.50 29.65 -46.82
N SER A 706 22.12 28.92 -47.75
CA SER A 706 21.58 27.72 -48.41
C SER A 706 22.56 26.57 -48.19
N LEU A 707 22.11 25.50 -47.52
CA LEU A 707 22.89 24.29 -47.29
C LEU A 707 22.65 23.33 -48.46
N GLU A 708 23.71 23.03 -49.21
CA GLU A 708 23.65 22.32 -50.48
C GLU A 708 24.62 21.14 -50.51
N LYS A 709 24.15 19.95 -50.92
CA LYS A 709 25.01 18.81 -51.30
C LYS A 709 24.86 18.53 -52.79
N ASN A 710 25.99 18.44 -53.52
CA ASN A 710 26.02 18.21 -54.97
C ASN A 710 25.10 19.14 -55.80
N GLY A 711 24.88 20.37 -55.33
CA GLY A 711 24.01 21.36 -55.98
C GLY A 711 22.51 21.23 -55.69
N THR A 712 22.11 20.30 -54.81
CA THR A 712 20.74 20.20 -54.28
C THR A 712 20.67 20.87 -52.90
N THR A 713 19.76 21.83 -52.73
CA THR A 713 19.49 22.48 -51.43
C THR A 713 18.73 21.54 -50.50
N PHE A 714 19.26 21.28 -49.30
CA PHE A 714 18.62 20.48 -48.24
C PHE A 714 17.96 21.33 -47.16
N ASP A 715 18.49 22.53 -46.88
CA ASP A 715 17.91 23.51 -45.97
C ASP A 715 18.35 24.93 -46.35
N ARG A 716 17.62 25.96 -45.89
CA ARG A 716 17.99 27.37 -46.10
C ARG A 716 17.39 28.27 -45.02
N THR A 717 17.93 29.49 -44.85
CA THR A 717 17.24 30.53 -44.07
C THR A 717 16.03 31.11 -44.84
N PRO A 718 15.06 31.76 -44.16
CA PRO A 718 13.79 32.13 -44.78
C PRO A 718 13.90 33.23 -45.85
N LEU A 719 12.94 33.24 -46.78
CA LEU A 719 12.86 34.23 -47.85
C LEU A 719 11.91 35.39 -47.47
N GLY A 720 12.20 36.59 -47.96
CA GLY A 720 11.27 37.74 -47.91
C GLY A 720 11.31 38.61 -46.64
N CYS A 721 12.22 38.33 -45.70
CA CYS A 721 12.45 39.19 -44.54
C CYS A 721 13.14 40.52 -44.94
N TYR A 722 12.85 41.61 -44.23
CA TYR A 722 13.45 42.94 -44.47
C TYR A 722 14.84 43.07 -43.83
N GLY A 723 15.75 42.18 -44.23
CA GLY A 723 16.97 41.85 -43.49
C GLY A 723 16.87 40.45 -42.91
N TRP A 724 17.53 40.18 -41.80
CA TRP A 724 17.38 38.91 -41.08
C TRP A 724 15.99 38.81 -40.42
N CYS A 725 15.45 37.60 -40.35
CA CYS A 725 14.10 37.35 -39.83
C CYS A 725 14.05 37.45 -38.30
N ALA A 726 15.17 37.16 -37.64
CA ALA A 726 15.37 37.28 -36.20
C ALA A 726 16.86 37.53 -35.88
N GLY A 727 17.23 37.48 -34.60
CA GLY A 727 18.48 38.06 -34.09
C GLY A 727 18.33 39.57 -33.83
N TYR A 728 19.16 40.12 -32.95
CA TYR A 728 19.00 41.51 -32.50
C TYR A 728 20.34 42.25 -32.38
N ALA A 729 20.73 42.90 -33.48
CA ALA A 729 22.02 43.57 -33.62
C ALA A 729 22.41 44.54 -32.48
N PRO A 730 21.53 45.34 -31.85
CA PRO A 730 21.90 46.20 -30.72
C PRO A 730 22.36 45.47 -29.45
N ALA A 731 22.02 44.18 -29.30
CA ALA A 731 22.53 43.31 -28.23
C ALA A 731 23.30 42.09 -28.77
N ARG A 732 23.73 42.14 -30.05
CA ARG A 732 24.42 41.05 -30.78
C ARG A 732 23.73 39.67 -30.79
N SER A 733 22.50 39.56 -30.31
CA SER A 733 21.80 38.29 -30.13
C SER A 733 21.61 37.54 -31.46
N THR A 734 21.88 36.24 -31.45
CA THR A 734 21.86 35.37 -32.63
C THR A 734 20.44 35.07 -33.13
N MET A 735 20.37 34.52 -34.35
CA MET A 735 19.15 33.99 -34.95
C MET A 735 19.15 32.45 -34.83
N GLU A 736 18.28 31.92 -33.99
CA GLU A 736 18.15 30.49 -33.66
C GLU A 736 16.98 29.83 -34.41
N ARG A 737 17.17 28.58 -34.82
CA ARG A 737 16.13 27.64 -35.26
C ARG A 737 15.28 27.21 -34.06
N ILE A 738 13.95 27.31 -34.18
CA ILE A 738 13.01 26.93 -33.11
C ILE A 738 12.85 25.40 -33.06
N ASP A 739 12.68 24.77 -34.21
CA ASP A 739 12.56 23.32 -34.36
C ASP A 739 13.39 22.84 -35.57
N PRO A 740 14.44 22.02 -35.36
CA PRO A 740 15.25 21.50 -36.46
C PRO A 740 14.48 20.52 -37.35
N ASP A 741 13.44 19.84 -36.84
CA ASP A 741 12.60 18.92 -37.62
C ASP A 741 11.57 19.66 -38.52
N SER A 742 11.41 20.98 -38.34
CA SER A 742 10.58 21.84 -39.18
C SER A 742 11.40 22.60 -40.25
N GLU A 743 10.78 22.99 -41.38
CA GLU A 743 11.48 23.64 -42.52
C GLU A 743 12.20 24.94 -42.10
N GLY A 744 13.48 25.11 -42.49
CA GLY A 744 14.23 26.34 -42.25
C GLY A 744 13.80 27.50 -43.15
N GLY A 745 13.22 27.20 -44.31
CA GLY A 745 12.65 28.21 -45.21
C GLY A 745 11.44 28.97 -44.63
N ASN A 746 10.87 28.49 -43.52
CA ASN A 746 9.73 29.12 -42.83
C ASN A 746 10.20 30.14 -41.78
N ALA A 747 9.83 31.41 -41.95
CA ALA A 747 10.17 32.48 -41.02
C ALA A 747 9.58 32.31 -39.60
N SER A 748 8.50 31.53 -39.43
CA SER A 748 7.96 31.24 -38.09
C SER A 748 8.72 30.14 -37.33
N ASN A 749 9.75 29.55 -37.95
CA ASN A 749 10.62 28.53 -37.34
C ASN A 749 11.99 29.10 -36.91
N TRP A 750 12.11 30.43 -36.87
CA TRP A 750 13.30 31.12 -36.39
C TRP A 750 12.92 32.20 -35.39
N GLY A 751 13.78 32.43 -34.40
CA GLY A 751 13.65 33.51 -33.45
C GLY A 751 15.00 34.06 -33.01
N THR A 752 14.95 35.06 -32.13
CA THR A 752 16.14 35.62 -31.49
C THR A 752 16.44 34.80 -30.25
N TYR A 753 17.73 34.56 -29.97
CA TYR A 753 18.19 33.97 -28.70
C TYR A 753 17.41 34.50 -27.48
N TYR A 754 17.03 33.58 -26.60
CA TYR A 754 16.02 33.78 -25.57
C TYR A 754 16.56 33.45 -24.18
N GLU A 755 16.69 34.50 -23.37
CA GLU A 755 17.40 34.43 -22.10
C GLU A 755 16.47 34.68 -20.91
N GLU A 756 15.91 33.60 -20.38
CA GLU A 756 15.26 33.56 -19.08
C GLU A 756 15.60 32.23 -18.43
N ASP A 757 16.70 32.17 -17.67
CA ASP A 757 17.10 30.99 -16.87
C ASP A 757 17.23 29.66 -17.68
N ILE A 758 17.77 29.69 -18.92
CA ILE A 758 17.98 28.50 -19.80
C ILE A 758 19.43 28.37 -20.32
N ALA A 759 20.13 29.48 -20.56
CA ALA A 759 21.52 29.45 -21.02
C ALA A 759 22.22 30.78 -20.71
N ARG A 760 23.45 30.68 -20.18
CA ARG A 760 24.49 31.71 -19.96
C ARG A 760 25.80 30.97 -19.63
N THR A 761 27.02 31.47 -19.85
CA THR A 761 27.50 32.42 -20.86
C THR A 761 28.66 31.78 -21.60
N HIS A 762 28.91 32.17 -22.85
CA HIS A 762 30.24 32.03 -23.46
C HIS A 762 30.87 33.42 -23.57
N THR A 763 32.19 33.53 -23.45
CA THR A 763 32.86 34.81 -23.72
C THR A 763 33.23 34.89 -25.19
N SER A 764 33.03 36.08 -25.75
CA SER A 764 33.62 36.45 -27.04
C SER A 764 35.09 36.82 -26.86
N ARG A 765 35.85 36.91 -27.95
CA ARG A 765 37.26 37.35 -27.98
C ARG A 765 37.56 38.63 -27.20
N GLU A 766 36.60 39.56 -27.12
CA GLU A 766 36.76 40.84 -26.39
C GLU A 766 36.49 40.71 -24.87
N GLY A 767 36.08 39.53 -24.39
CA GLY A 767 35.68 39.26 -23.00
C GLY A 767 34.22 39.56 -22.69
N GLU A 768 33.42 39.91 -23.69
CA GLU A 768 32.00 40.24 -23.56
C GLU A 768 31.10 38.98 -23.69
N GLU A 769 29.95 39.01 -23.03
CA GLU A 769 28.92 37.94 -23.04
C GLU A 769 28.34 37.68 -24.44
N VAL A 770 28.25 36.39 -24.81
CA VAL A 770 27.67 35.92 -26.08
C VAL A 770 26.21 35.52 -25.86
N PHE A 771 25.31 36.20 -26.58
CA PHE A 771 23.87 35.98 -26.56
C PHE A 771 23.46 35.02 -27.70
N GLY A 772 23.82 33.75 -27.53
CA GLY A 772 23.57 32.64 -28.46
C GLY A 772 23.90 31.28 -27.82
N THR A 773 23.72 30.18 -28.55
CA THR A 773 23.87 28.79 -28.06
C THR A 773 24.87 27.93 -28.85
N PRO A 774 26.10 28.42 -29.16
CA PRO A 774 27.09 27.68 -29.93
C PRO A 774 27.43 26.32 -29.30
N LYS A 775 27.41 25.28 -30.13
CA LYS A 775 27.55 23.85 -29.80
C LYS A 775 26.57 23.34 -28.73
N ALA A 776 25.42 24.00 -28.58
CA ALA A 776 24.38 23.65 -27.62
C ALA A 776 22.99 23.67 -28.27
N ARG A 777 22.01 23.10 -27.56
CA ARG A 777 20.61 23.18 -27.97
C ARG A 777 20.13 24.63 -27.90
N ASN A 778 19.53 25.10 -28.99
CA ASN A 778 18.93 26.43 -29.10
C ASN A 778 18.01 26.77 -27.93
N SER A 779 18.17 27.95 -27.35
CA SER A 779 17.37 28.44 -26.22
C SER A 779 15.86 28.39 -26.51
N LEU A 780 15.46 28.68 -27.76
CA LEU A 780 14.07 28.58 -28.22
C LEU A 780 13.58 27.13 -28.39
N ASN A 781 14.46 26.17 -28.65
CA ASN A 781 14.11 24.76 -28.86
C ASN A 781 13.77 24.03 -27.55
N PHE A 782 14.14 24.58 -26.39
CA PHE A 782 13.61 24.14 -25.10
C PHE A 782 12.12 24.48 -24.94
N LEU A 783 11.61 25.54 -25.57
CA LEU A 783 10.27 26.06 -25.27
C LEU A 783 9.14 25.14 -25.76
N VAL A 784 8.18 24.85 -24.87
CA VAL A 784 6.98 24.07 -25.25
C VAL A 784 6.20 24.78 -26.36
N ALA A 785 6.02 26.09 -26.23
CA ALA A 785 5.53 26.98 -27.29
C ALA A 785 6.20 28.38 -27.15
N PRO A 786 7.00 28.85 -28.13
CA PRO A 786 7.69 30.14 -28.03
C PRO A 786 6.77 31.36 -27.86
N THR A 787 5.56 31.32 -28.41
CA THR A 787 4.53 32.36 -28.27
C THR A 787 3.80 32.32 -26.92
N GLY A 788 4.03 31.30 -26.09
CA GLY A 788 3.18 30.96 -24.94
C GLY A 788 1.83 30.35 -25.32
N VAL A 789 1.55 30.11 -26.61
CA VAL A 789 0.28 29.54 -27.11
C VAL A 789 0.55 28.35 -28.02
N LEU A 790 -0.17 27.25 -27.80
CA LEU A 790 -0.01 26.04 -28.60
C LEU A 790 -0.78 26.14 -29.94
N GLU A 791 -0.06 26.47 -31.02
CA GLU A 791 -0.62 26.69 -32.36
C GLU A 791 -1.12 25.41 -33.06
N ALA A 792 -0.55 24.24 -32.71
CA ALA A 792 -0.86 22.93 -33.31
C ALA A 792 -0.68 21.82 -32.28
N ASP A 793 -1.31 20.66 -32.51
CA ASP A 793 -1.20 19.51 -31.62
C ASP A 793 0.26 19.05 -31.54
N LYS A 794 0.77 18.83 -30.32
CA LYS A 794 2.19 18.58 -30.07
C LYS A 794 2.38 17.45 -29.07
N THR A 795 3.31 16.55 -29.38
CA THR A 795 3.78 15.50 -28.48
C THR A 795 5.20 15.82 -28.03
N LEU A 796 5.42 15.87 -26.72
CA LEU A 796 6.73 16.03 -26.09
C LEU A 796 7.34 14.66 -25.75
N ALA A 797 8.67 14.57 -25.71
CA ALA A 797 9.37 13.30 -25.50
C ALA A 797 10.72 13.41 -24.76
N LYS A 798 11.17 12.30 -24.19
CA LYS A 798 12.31 12.20 -23.27
C LYS A 798 13.63 12.65 -23.91
N GLU A 799 13.86 12.28 -25.17
CA GLU A 799 15.07 12.62 -25.96
C GLU A 799 15.29 14.13 -26.08
N ASN A 800 14.20 14.91 -26.07
CA ASN A 800 14.18 16.36 -26.20
C ASN A 800 13.81 17.05 -24.87
N SER A 801 13.96 16.34 -23.74
CA SER A 801 13.78 16.89 -22.40
C SER A 801 15.12 17.41 -21.83
N PRO A 802 15.12 18.41 -20.92
CA PRO A 802 13.95 19.13 -20.44
C PRO A 802 13.32 20.03 -21.51
N TYR A 803 12.04 20.31 -21.35
CA TYR A 803 11.33 21.40 -22.03
C TYR A 803 11.04 22.51 -21.03
N VAL A 804 10.83 23.74 -21.51
CA VAL A 804 10.62 24.91 -20.66
C VAL A 804 9.29 25.63 -20.98
N VAL A 805 8.56 26.00 -19.93
CA VAL A 805 7.45 26.96 -19.96
C VAL A 805 7.97 28.30 -19.45
N ASN A 806 7.80 29.35 -20.26
CA ASN A 806 8.37 30.65 -19.97
C ASN A 806 7.56 31.50 -18.97
N ARG A 807 8.07 32.68 -18.58
CA ARG A 807 7.41 33.61 -17.64
C ARG A 807 5.99 34.04 -18.01
N SER A 808 5.59 33.87 -19.28
CA SER A 808 4.24 34.22 -19.76
C SER A 808 3.24 33.05 -19.60
N GLY A 809 3.71 31.88 -19.20
CA GLY A 809 2.93 30.66 -19.10
C GLY A 809 2.80 29.91 -20.42
N LEU A 810 1.86 28.97 -20.45
CA LEU A 810 1.53 28.17 -21.63
C LEU A 810 0.00 28.04 -21.73
N ILE A 811 -0.54 28.36 -22.90
CA ILE A 811 -1.96 28.18 -23.20
C ILE A 811 -2.09 27.03 -24.20
N VAL A 812 -2.82 25.98 -23.83
CA VAL A 812 -3.34 24.95 -24.74
C VAL A 812 -4.78 25.35 -25.10
N PRO A 813 -5.03 25.99 -26.25
CA PRO A 813 -6.33 26.58 -26.56
C PRO A 813 -7.34 25.51 -26.99
N ASP A 814 -8.61 25.91 -27.08
CA ASP A 814 -9.75 25.08 -27.45
C ASP A 814 -9.49 24.30 -28.74
N GLY A 815 -9.70 22.98 -28.70
CA GLY A 815 -9.49 22.10 -29.85
C GLY A 815 -8.03 21.75 -30.17
N LYS A 816 -7.07 22.01 -29.27
CA LYS A 816 -5.68 21.54 -29.36
C LYS A 816 -5.35 20.45 -28.35
N LEU A 817 -4.36 19.61 -28.66
CA LEU A 817 -3.82 18.57 -27.78
C LEU A 817 -2.33 18.79 -27.50
N LEU A 818 -1.96 18.81 -26.22
CA LEU A 818 -0.59 18.61 -25.75
C LEU A 818 -0.48 17.21 -25.12
N THR A 819 0.41 16.38 -25.66
CA THR A 819 0.72 15.04 -25.12
C THR A 819 2.12 15.01 -24.55
N LEU A 820 2.30 14.48 -23.34
CA LEU A 820 3.59 14.28 -22.69
C LEU A 820 3.89 12.78 -22.66
N GLY A 821 4.86 12.33 -23.46
CA GLY A 821 5.28 10.92 -23.47
C GLY A 821 6.04 10.52 -22.18
N PRO A 822 6.29 9.22 -21.96
CA PRO A 822 7.07 8.73 -20.82
C PRO A 822 8.40 9.47 -20.64
N GLY A 823 8.79 9.73 -19.38
CA GLY A 823 10.07 10.35 -19.03
C GLY A 823 10.26 11.82 -19.46
N VAL A 824 9.21 12.50 -19.92
CA VAL A 824 9.28 13.93 -20.27
C VAL A 824 9.47 14.80 -19.03
N VAL A 825 10.45 15.70 -19.07
CA VAL A 825 10.62 16.73 -18.03
C VAL A 825 10.19 18.09 -18.58
N ILE A 826 9.27 18.76 -17.88
CA ILE A 826 8.89 20.14 -18.08
C ILE A 826 9.37 20.96 -16.88
N LYS A 827 10.20 21.95 -17.15
CA LYS A 827 10.63 22.98 -16.21
C LYS A 827 9.87 24.28 -16.43
N ILE A 828 9.47 24.95 -15.36
CA ILE A 828 8.68 26.18 -15.40
C ILE A 828 9.47 27.32 -14.76
N ILE A 829 9.70 28.38 -15.52
CA ILE A 829 10.43 29.58 -15.07
C ILE A 829 9.70 30.20 -13.87
N SER A 830 10.43 30.60 -12.83
CA SER A 830 9.78 31.16 -11.61
C SER A 830 9.45 32.64 -11.69
N ALA A 831 10.06 33.38 -12.61
CA ALA A 831 9.77 34.79 -12.82
C ALA A 831 8.35 34.98 -13.40
N GLY A 832 7.57 35.92 -12.84
CA GLY A 832 6.26 36.32 -13.38
C GLY A 832 5.04 35.50 -12.94
N SER A 833 5.21 34.46 -12.11
CA SER A 833 4.13 33.53 -11.71
C SER A 833 3.41 32.85 -12.91
N PRO A 834 4.12 32.19 -13.85
CA PRO A 834 3.51 31.59 -15.02
C PRO A 834 2.58 30.41 -14.70
N GLU A 835 1.59 30.24 -15.57
CA GLU A 835 0.47 29.31 -15.43
C GLU A 835 0.30 28.50 -16.73
N VAL A 836 0.08 27.18 -16.62
CA VAL A 836 -0.24 26.30 -17.74
C VAL A 836 -1.76 26.20 -17.87
N THR A 837 -2.37 27.05 -18.70
CA THR A 837 -3.81 27.09 -18.95
C THR A 837 -4.23 26.08 -20.01
N VAL A 838 -5.07 25.12 -19.65
CA VAL A 838 -5.63 24.10 -20.55
C VAL A 838 -7.11 24.39 -20.83
N ARG A 839 -7.44 24.69 -22.09
CA ARG A 839 -8.81 24.77 -22.64
C ARG A 839 -9.06 23.69 -23.70
N GLY A 840 -8.00 23.26 -24.38
CA GLY A 840 -7.98 22.04 -25.17
C GLY A 840 -7.78 20.80 -24.28
N LYS A 841 -6.84 19.95 -24.67
CA LYS A 841 -6.46 18.72 -23.95
C LYS A 841 -5.00 18.75 -23.51
N LEU A 842 -4.75 18.31 -22.27
CA LEU A 842 -3.43 17.95 -21.78
C LEU A 842 -3.46 16.47 -21.36
N ILE A 843 -2.65 15.64 -22.01
CA ILE A 843 -2.51 14.21 -21.69
C ILE A 843 -1.05 13.95 -21.29
N SER A 844 -0.85 13.27 -20.16
CA SER A 844 0.45 12.83 -19.66
C SER A 844 0.47 11.31 -19.57
N GLN A 845 1.52 10.70 -20.10
CA GLN A 845 1.65 9.25 -20.29
C GLN A 845 2.89 8.71 -19.57
N GLY A 846 3.14 9.19 -18.35
CA GLY A 846 4.25 8.73 -17.53
C GLY A 846 4.05 7.31 -17.02
N THR A 847 5.13 6.70 -16.54
CA THR A 847 5.12 5.38 -15.88
C THR A 847 5.98 5.43 -14.61
N VAL A 848 5.88 4.42 -13.74
CA VAL A 848 6.72 4.35 -12.53
C VAL A 848 8.22 4.29 -12.85
N ALA A 849 8.61 3.72 -14.00
CA ALA A 849 10.01 3.66 -14.46
C ALA A 849 10.45 4.92 -15.23
N GLU A 850 9.52 5.58 -15.91
CA GLU A 850 9.76 6.80 -16.69
C GLU A 850 8.62 7.81 -16.44
N PRO A 851 8.63 8.48 -15.27
CA PRO A 851 7.58 9.43 -14.92
C PRO A 851 7.69 10.69 -15.79
N VAL A 852 6.55 11.32 -16.06
CA VAL A 852 6.55 12.70 -16.57
C VAL A 852 6.74 13.63 -15.38
N VAL A 853 7.55 14.67 -15.49
CA VAL A 853 7.83 15.60 -14.38
C VAL A 853 7.47 17.02 -14.78
N VAL A 854 6.74 17.73 -13.92
CA VAL A 854 6.43 19.16 -14.06
C VAL A 854 6.92 19.88 -12.81
N THR A 855 7.97 20.67 -12.98
CA THR A 855 8.75 21.24 -11.87
C THR A 855 9.25 22.67 -12.14
N SER A 856 9.93 23.26 -11.16
CA SER A 856 10.61 24.56 -11.26
C SER A 856 11.84 24.50 -12.19
N ILE A 857 12.21 25.62 -12.82
CA ILE A 857 13.48 25.74 -13.57
C ILE A 857 14.70 25.32 -12.72
N PHE A 858 14.68 25.76 -11.46
CA PHE A 858 15.63 25.50 -10.38
C PHE A 858 15.67 24.07 -9.80
N ASP A 859 14.87 23.11 -10.30
CA ASP A 859 14.87 21.73 -9.75
C ASP A 859 15.81 20.81 -10.53
N ASP A 860 17.02 20.60 -10.02
CA ASP A 860 18.06 19.81 -10.70
C ASP A 860 17.86 18.29 -10.60
N GLU A 861 16.96 17.81 -9.74
CA GLU A 861 16.66 16.38 -9.59
C GLU A 861 16.15 15.78 -10.91
N TYR A 862 15.45 16.59 -11.72
CA TYR A 862 14.90 16.20 -13.01
C TYR A 862 15.32 17.15 -14.12
N GLY A 863 15.97 16.60 -15.15
CA GLY A 863 16.50 17.36 -16.29
C GLY A 863 17.83 18.08 -16.04
N GLY A 864 18.36 18.04 -14.80
CA GLY A 864 19.64 18.64 -14.42
C GLY A 864 19.65 20.16 -14.41
N ASP A 865 20.82 20.74 -14.10
CA ASP A 865 21.06 22.19 -14.08
C ASP A 865 20.78 22.80 -15.47
N THR A 866 19.57 23.34 -15.62
CA THR A 866 19.04 23.86 -16.88
C THR A 866 19.27 25.36 -16.99
N ASN A 867 19.33 26.05 -15.85
CA ASN A 867 19.57 27.50 -15.77
C ASN A 867 21.07 27.86 -15.67
N LYS A 868 21.95 26.87 -15.49
CA LYS A 868 23.41 26.97 -15.38
C LYS A 868 23.88 27.83 -14.20
N ASP A 869 23.18 27.79 -13.06
CA ASP A 869 23.62 28.47 -11.82
C ASP A 869 24.34 27.56 -10.81
N GLY A 870 24.54 26.29 -11.18
CA GLY A 870 25.22 25.25 -10.41
C GLY A 870 24.23 24.22 -9.85
N LEU A 871 24.76 23.19 -9.19
CA LEU A 871 23.90 22.17 -8.56
C LEU A 871 23.28 22.70 -7.26
N CYS A 872 21.96 22.74 -7.21
CA CYS A 872 21.20 22.86 -5.97
C CYS A 872 21.58 21.71 -5.03
N SER A 873 22.14 22.08 -3.87
CA SER A 873 22.40 21.15 -2.77
C SER A 873 22.06 21.85 -1.45
N PRO A 874 20.86 21.63 -0.88
CA PRO A 874 20.45 22.25 0.38
C PRO A 874 21.36 21.91 1.58
N SER A 875 22.20 20.88 1.44
CA SER A 875 23.18 20.45 2.46
C SER A 875 24.58 21.06 2.26
N ASP A 876 24.89 21.64 1.08
CA ASP A 876 26.18 22.26 0.80
C ASP A 876 26.10 23.78 0.94
N ALA A 877 26.55 24.28 2.09
CA ALA A 877 26.63 25.72 2.38
C ALA A 877 27.66 26.50 1.53
N SER A 878 28.36 25.84 0.60
CA SER A 878 29.20 26.48 -0.42
C SER A 878 28.54 26.57 -1.80
N SER A 879 27.40 25.91 -2.03
CA SER A 879 26.65 26.09 -3.27
C SER A 879 26.04 27.49 -3.36
N THR A 880 26.23 28.14 -4.50
CA THR A 880 25.61 29.42 -4.85
C THR A 880 24.35 29.26 -5.70
N ALA A 881 24.04 28.02 -6.10
CA ALA A 881 22.89 27.70 -6.95
C ALA A 881 21.57 27.94 -6.22
N ARG A 882 20.56 28.40 -6.94
CA ARG A 882 19.24 28.65 -6.38
C ARG A 882 18.42 27.37 -6.39
N CYS A 883 18.27 26.75 -5.22
CA CYS A 883 17.34 25.64 -5.04
C CYS A 883 15.86 26.00 -5.28
N PRO A 884 15.02 25.02 -5.66
CA PRO A 884 13.60 25.23 -5.88
C PRO A 884 12.88 25.41 -4.54
N VAL A 885 11.76 26.14 -4.55
CA VAL A 885 10.94 26.37 -3.36
C VAL A 885 9.46 26.15 -3.66
N PRO A 886 8.64 25.73 -2.68
CA PRO A 886 7.20 25.68 -2.84
C PRO A 886 6.64 27.01 -3.37
N GLY A 887 5.87 26.96 -4.46
CA GLY A 887 5.33 28.14 -5.12
C GLY A 887 6.30 28.86 -6.07
N SER A 888 7.38 28.20 -6.48
CA SER A 888 8.28 28.67 -7.56
C SER A 888 7.50 29.05 -8.82
N TRP A 889 6.45 28.31 -9.18
CA TRP A 889 5.57 28.58 -10.32
C TRP A 889 4.10 28.52 -9.89
N ALA A 890 3.17 29.08 -10.69
CA ALA A 890 1.78 29.25 -10.24
C ALA A 890 1.01 27.92 -10.23
N ARG A 891 0.57 27.43 -11.39
CA ARG A 891 -0.25 26.21 -11.49
C ARG A 891 -0.40 25.64 -12.90
N ILE A 892 -0.88 24.41 -12.98
CA ILE A 892 -1.65 23.88 -14.12
C ILE A 892 -3.13 24.23 -13.87
N ASN A 893 -3.79 24.87 -14.84
CA ASN A 893 -5.19 25.29 -14.75
C ASN A 893 -6.01 24.64 -15.85
N VAL A 894 -6.75 23.57 -15.54
CA VAL A 894 -7.73 22.97 -16.46
C VAL A 894 -9.01 23.77 -16.36
N ALA A 895 -9.14 24.74 -17.27
CA ALA A 895 -10.24 25.68 -17.31
C ALA A 895 -11.48 25.04 -17.95
N ARG A 896 -12.67 25.57 -17.59
CA ARG A 896 -13.99 25.11 -18.04
C ARG A 896 -14.05 24.71 -19.51
N GLY A 897 -14.33 23.43 -19.75
CA GLY A 897 -14.41 22.81 -21.09
C GLY A 897 -13.13 22.09 -21.54
N GLY A 898 -12.00 22.36 -20.89
CA GLY A 898 -10.75 21.62 -21.09
C GLY A 898 -10.77 20.23 -20.46
N ILE A 899 -9.80 19.41 -20.89
CA ILE A 899 -9.60 18.03 -20.40
C ILE A 899 -8.14 17.87 -19.96
N GLY A 900 -7.93 17.35 -18.75
CA GLY A 900 -6.63 16.89 -18.26
C GLY A 900 -6.64 15.39 -17.96
N GLU A 901 -5.62 14.67 -18.42
CA GLU A 901 -5.40 13.25 -18.11
C GLU A 901 -3.95 13.10 -17.67
N LEU A 902 -3.69 13.04 -16.36
CA LEU A 902 -2.35 13.05 -15.78
C LEU A 902 -2.01 11.66 -15.21
N ALA A 903 -1.47 10.76 -16.03
CA ALA A 903 -0.97 9.46 -15.59
C ALA A 903 0.55 9.50 -15.33
N GLY A 904 1.01 8.81 -14.28
CA GLY A 904 2.45 8.62 -14.00
C GLY A 904 3.26 9.91 -13.88
N THR A 905 2.66 10.99 -13.35
CA THR A 905 3.21 12.35 -13.40
C THR A 905 3.65 12.84 -12.01
N ILE A 906 4.85 13.39 -11.89
CA ILE A 906 5.35 14.07 -10.69
C ILE A 906 5.15 15.58 -10.89
N ILE A 907 4.30 16.22 -10.07
CA ILE A 907 4.04 17.66 -10.08
C ILE A 907 4.58 18.26 -8.78
N ARG A 908 5.54 19.17 -8.88
CA ARG A 908 6.29 19.67 -7.72
C ARG A 908 6.64 21.15 -7.75
N PHE A 909 6.79 21.75 -6.57
CA PHE A 909 7.15 23.16 -6.33
C PHE A 909 6.18 24.22 -6.91
N GLY A 910 4.96 23.80 -7.28
CA GLY A 910 3.90 24.70 -7.76
C GLY A 910 3.10 25.36 -6.63
N GLY A 911 1.94 25.92 -6.98
CA GLY A 911 1.01 26.55 -6.04
C GLY A 911 1.34 28.00 -5.72
N GLY A 912 2.15 28.67 -6.53
CA GLY A 912 2.52 30.07 -6.36
C GLY A 912 1.33 31.04 -6.43
N ILE A 913 1.53 32.24 -5.86
CA ILE A 913 0.48 33.27 -5.82
C ILE A 913 0.15 33.73 -7.25
N SER A 914 -1.09 33.49 -7.68
CA SER A 914 -1.63 33.90 -8.98
C SER A 914 -2.64 35.06 -8.80
N PRO A 915 -2.52 36.16 -9.57
CA PRO A 915 -3.27 37.40 -9.33
C PRO A 915 -4.75 37.32 -9.75
N GLY A 916 -5.63 36.96 -8.81
CA GLY A 916 -7.08 36.99 -9.02
C GLY A 916 -7.89 36.98 -7.72
N PRO A 917 -9.17 37.41 -7.75
CA PRO A 917 -10.02 37.51 -6.55
C PRO A 917 -10.38 36.15 -5.91
N PHE A 918 -10.12 35.05 -6.61
CA PHE A 918 -10.29 33.67 -6.13
C PHE A 918 -8.99 32.86 -6.25
N GLY A 919 -7.83 33.53 -6.19
CA GLY A 919 -6.51 32.92 -6.36
C GLY A 919 -6.16 31.91 -5.26
N ARG A 920 -6.63 30.67 -5.41
CA ARG A 920 -6.14 29.54 -4.62
C ARG A 920 -4.69 29.25 -5.02
N ASN A 921 -3.81 29.12 -4.03
CA ASN A 921 -2.43 28.71 -4.19
C ASN A 921 -2.38 27.17 -4.40
N ALA A 922 -2.72 26.70 -5.60
CA ALA A 922 -2.88 25.27 -5.90
C ALA A 922 -2.03 24.87 -7.11
N SER A 923 -1.17 23.84 -7.00
CA SER A 923 -0.30 23.38 -8.10
C SER A 923 -1.09 22.89 -9.31
N ILE A 924 -2.24 22.26 -9.06
CA ILE A 924 -3.25 21.90 -10.06
C ILE A 924 -4.58 22.55 -9.66
N LEU A 925 -5.24 23.22 -10.60
CA LEU A 925 -6.57 23.78 -10.47
C LEU A 925 -7.46 23.24 -11.59
N CYS A 926 -8.70 22.91 -11.24
CA CYS A 926 -9.78 22.64 -12.17
C CYS A 926 -11.00 23.51 -11.81
N ASP A 927 -11.62 24.17 -12.80
CA ASP A 927 -12.86 24.94 -12.66
C ASP A 927 -13.88 24.51 -13.72
N GLY A 928 -14.88 23.73 -13.33
CA GLY A 928 -15.97 23.30 -14.20
C GLY A 928 -15.51 22.50 -15.43
N ALA A 929 -14.47 21.69 -15.26
CA ALA A 929 -13.81 20.92 -16.33
C ALA A 929 -13.64 19.45 -15.94
N ASN A 930 -13.04 18.66 -16.84
CA ASN A 930 -12.76 17.25 -16.61
C ASN A 930 -11.26 17.06 -16.36
N ILE A 931 -10.88 16.45 -15.24
CA ILE A 931 -9.48 16.09 -14.97
C ILE A 931 -9.36 14.74 -14.25
N GLY A 932 -8.56 13.84 -14.82
CA GLY A 932 -8.11 12.61 -14.19
C GLY A 932 -6.65 12.72 -13.77
N ILE A 933 -6.33 12.15 -12.60
CA ILE A 933 -4.97 11.99 -12.08
C ILE A 933 -4.82 10.52 -11.69
N SER A 934 -3.81 9.81 -12.21
CA SER A 934 -3.52 8.43 -11.83
C SER A 934 -2.02 8.19 -11.63
N ASP A 935 -1.67 7.31 -10.69
CA ASP A 935 -0.31 6.77 -10.51
C ASP A 935 0.77 7.87 -10.36
N SER A 936 0.37 9.03 -9.82
CA SER A 936 1.08 10.31 -9.90
C SER A 936 1.53 10.80 -8.53
N THR A 937 2.52 11.68 -8.47
CA THR A 937 2.99 12.32 -7.23
C THR A 937 2.71 13.82 -7.26
N VAL A 938 2.12 14.39 -6.22
CA VAL A 938 1.94 15.84 -6.05
C VAL A 938 2.58 16.28 -4.74
N GLU A 939 3.68 17.02 -4.84
CA GLU A 939 4.55 17.31 -3.69
C GLU A 939 5.09 18.75 -3.63
N TYR A 940 5.48 19.19 -2.43
CA TYR A 940 6.10 20.50 -2.19
C TYR A 940 5.33 21.69 -2.76
N SER A 941 3.99 21.63 -2.80
CA SER A 941 3.15 22.76 -3.23
C SER A 941 3.12 23.87 -2.18
N ALA A 942 3.17 25.15 -2.59
CA ALA A 942 3.10 26.31 -1.67
C ALA A 942 1.79 26.41 -0.86
N GLY A 943 0.77 25.68 -1.26
CA GLY A 943 -0.46 25.52 -0.52
C GLY A 943 -1.11 24.19 -0.87
N ILE A 944 -2.08 24.25 -1.78
CA ILE A 944 -2.85 23.10 -2.22
C ILE A 944 -2.09 22.31 -3.31
N GLY A 945 -2.18 20.98 -3.27
CA GLY A 945 -1.70 20.12 -4.35
C GLY A 945 -2.60 20.23 -5.58
N THR A 946 -3.83 19.72 -5.48
CA THR A 946 -4.87 19.79 -6.51
C THR A 946 -6.21 20.31 -5.96
N SER A 947 -6.88 21.15 -6.74
CA SER A 947 -8.12 21.84 -6.38
C SER A 947 -9.20 21.61 -7.45
N TYR A 948 -10.14 20.70 -7.18
CA TYR A 948 -11.29 20.41 -8.03
C TYR A 948 -12.47 21.32 -7.66
N ILE A 949 -12.84 22.28 -8.51
CA ILE A 949 -14.00 23.17 -8.27
C ILE A 949 -15.07 22.89 -9.33
N LEU A 950 -16.20 22.32 -8.89
CA LEU A 950 -17.32 21.89 -9.76
C LEU A 950 -16.89 20.94 -10.91
N CYS A 951 -15.81 20.18 -10.69
CA CYS A 951 -15.20 19.34 -11.72
C CYS A 951 -15.70 17.89 -11.70
N GLN A 952 -15.33 17.15 -12.75
CA GLN A 952 -15.55 15.71 -12.87
C GLN A 952 -14.22 14.99 -13.13
N GLY A 953 -14.12 13.74 -12.68
CA GLY A 953 -12.97 12.88 -12.96
C GLY A 953 -12.55 12.03 -11.77
N ASN A 954 -11.27 11.75 -11.66
CA ASN A 954 -10.73 10.81 -10.68
C ASN A 954 -9.33 11.20 -10.18
N ILE A 955 -8.99 10.66 -9.01
CA ILE A 955 -7.67 10.72 -8.38
C ILE A 955 -7.37 9.30 -7.91
N LEU A 956 -6.47 8.59 -8.60
CA LEU A 956 -6.26 7.15 -8.43
C LEU A 956 -4.80 6.81 -8.14
N GLY A 957 -4.53 5.88 -7.22
CA GLY A 957 -3.19 5.30 -7.04
C GLY A 957 -2.05 6.29 -6.78
N SER A 958 -2.36 7.51 -6.32
CA SER A 958 -1.44 8.65 -6.35
C SER A 958 -0.92 9.03 -4.96
N LEU A 959 0.29 9.60 -4.93
CA LEU A 959 1.02 10.06 -3.75
C LEU A 959 0.88 11.56 -3.56
N PHE A 960 0.53 11.99 -2.35
CA PHE A 960 0.33 13.40 -2.00
C PHE A 960 1.13 13.74 -0.74
N ARG A 961 2.22 14.51 -0.87
CA ARG A 961 3.13 14.75 0.26
C ARG A 961 3.77 16.12 0.40
N HIS A 962 4.07 16.51 1.64
CA HIS A 962 4.78 17.75 1.97
C HIS A 962 4.15 19.03 1.35
N ASN A 963 2.84 19.04 1.15
CA ASN A 963 2.13 20.20 0.61
C ASN A 963 1.78 21.18 1.75
N GLY A 964 1.91 22.49 1.49
CA GLY A 964 1.83 23.52 2.53
C GLY A 964 0.45 23.75 3.16
N LEU A 965 -0.61 23.22 2.54
CA LEU A 965 -2.00 23.20 3.03
C LEU A 965 -2.60 21.80 2.74
N GLN A 966 -3.90 21.69 2.41
CA GLN A 966 -4.50 20.42 1.97
C GLN A 966 -3.98 20.01 0.57
N PRO A 967 -3.49 18.78 0.33
CA PRO A 967 -2.99 18.36 -0.97
C PRO A 967 -4.13 18.08 -1.95
N VAL A 968 -5.33 17.71 -1.46
CA VAL A 968 -6.55 17.59 -2.26
C VAL A 968 -7.64 18.47 -1.66
N LEU A 969 -8.19 19.37 -2.48
CA LEU A 969 -9.41 20.13 -2.20
C LEU A 969 -10.49 19.79 -3.24
N ILE A 970 -11.68 19.42 -2.78
CA ILE A 970 -12.87 19.21 -3.63
C ILE A 970 -13.95 20.23 -3.23
N GLY A 971 -14.39 21.07 -4.16
CA GLY A 971 -15.42 22.08 -3.99
C GLY A 971 -16.56 21.88 -4.98
N GLY A 972 -17.49 20.99 -4.65
CA GLY A 972 -18.56 20.52 -5.52
C GLY A 972 -18.09 19.71 -6.74
N GLY A 973 -19.06 19.22 -7.50
CA GLY A 973 -18.81 18.24 -8.57
C GLY A 973 -18.90 16.80 -8.06
N SER A 974 -18.36 15.86 -8.85
CA SER A 974 -18.34 14.42 -8.54
C SER A 974 -17.00 13.83 -8.98
N VAL A 975 -16.23 13.36 -8.01
CA VAL A 975 -14.85 12.88 -8.16
C VAL A 975 -14.72 11.52 -7.49
N ALA A 976 -14.06 10.57 -8.15
CA ALA A 976 -13.68 9.29 -7.55
C ALA A 976 -12.23 9.35 -7.05
N VAL A 977 -12.03 9.27 -5.73
CA VAL A 977 -10.72 9.32 -5.08
C VAL A 977 -10.42 7.98 -4.42
N SER A 978 -9.51 7.20 -5.00
CA SER A 978 -9.26 5.83 -4.55
C SER A 978 -7.84 5.32 -4.72
N GLY A 979 -7.34 4.56 -3.74
CA GLY A 979 -5.99 3.97 -3.77
C GLY A 979 -4.85 4.97 -3.54
N ASN A 980 -5.14 6.16 -3.02
CA ASN A 980 -4.14 7.21 -2.84
C ASN A 980 -3.50 7.16 -1.45
N HIS A 981 -2.23 7.59 -1.37
CA HIS A 981 -1.48 7.74 -0.12
C HIS A 981 -1.22 9.23 0.14
N PHE A 982 -1.58 9.68 1.33
CA PHE A 982 -1.40 11.05 1.81
C PHE A 982 -0.39 11.03 2.95
N GLU A 983 0.73 11.75 2.82
CA GLU A 983 1.76 11.78 3.86
C GLU A 983 2.34 13.17 4.17
N HIS A 984 2.48 13.50 5.45
CA HIS A 984 3.14 14.74 5.93
C HIS A 984 2.54 16.05 5.35
N ASN A 985 1.22 16.17 5.22
CA ASN A 985 0.55 17.42 4.79
C ASN A 985 -0.16 18.12 5.98
N ALA A 986 -0.56 19.38 5.80
CA ALA A 986 -1.27 20.11 6.86
C ALA A 986 -2.69 19.55 7.14
N VAL A 987 -3.33 18.95 6.13
CA VAL A 987 -4.62 18.24 6.17
C VAL A 987 -4.54 17.22 5.03
N GLY A 988 -4.98 15.97 5.20
CA GLY A 988 -4.93 14.98 4.12
C GLY A 988 -5.89 15.28 2.96
N MET A 989 -7.14 15.64 3.27
CA MET A 989 -8.14 16.04 2.27
C MET A 989 -9.15 17.04 2.84
N SER A 990 -9.59 18.02 2.05
CA SER A 990 -10.70 18.93 2.40
C SER A 990 -11.79 18.88 1.31
N ILE A 991 -13.04 18.72 1.72
CA ILE A 991 -14.20 18.46 0.85
C ILE A 991 -15.32 19.42 1.23
N SER A 992 -15.94 20.07 0.24
CA SER A 992 -17.05 21.00 0.43
C SER A 992 -18.10 20.77 -0.65
N GLU A 993 -19.36 20.61 -0.24
CA GLU A 993 -20.53 20.55 -1.14
C GLU A 993 -20.45 19.51 -2.28
N SER A 994 -19.74 18.39 -2.07
CA SER A 994 -19.55 17.32 -3.08
C SER A 994 -20.04 15.94 -2.59
N PRO A 995 -21.34 15.78 -2.25
CA PRO A 995 -21.89 14.52 -1.72
C PRO A 995 -21.93 13.37 -2.74
N HIS A 996 -21.83 13.69 -4.04
CA HIS A 996 -21.81 12.71 -5.13
C HIS A 996 -20.36 12.27 -5.51
N SER A 997 -19.36 12.61 -4.71
CA SER A 997 -18.01 12.04 -4.80
C SER A 997 -17.90 10.73 -4.01
N SER A 998 -16.85 9.95 -4.28
CA SER A 998 -16.56 8.71 -3.56
C SER A 998 -15.09 8.65 -3.13
N ILE A 999 -14.86 8.39 -1.85
CA ILE A 999 -13.54 8.37 -1.19
C ILE A 999 -13.31 6.96 -0.66
N VAL A 1000 -12.57 6.13 -1.41
CA VAL A 1000 -12.52 4.68 -1.20
C VAL A 1000 -11.09 4.14 -1.14
N ASN A 1001 -10.72 3.40 -0.08
CA ASN A 1001 -9.40 2.77 0.04
C ASN A 1001 -8.24 3.76 -0.16
N ASN A 1002 -8.26 4.87 0.59
CA ASN A 1002 -7.12 5.80 0.69
C ASN A 1002 -6.44 5.67 2.05
N GLU A 1003 -5.15 5.96 2.12
CA GLU A 1003 -4.33 5.85 3.33
C GLU A 1003 -3.74 7.22 3.70
N PHE A 1004 -3.78 7.58 4.99
CA PHE A 1004 -3.35 8.87 5.53
C PHE A 1004 -2.28 8.69 6.62
N LEU A 1005 -1.17 9.41 6.55
CA LEU A 1005 0.01 9.26 7.42
C LEU A 1005 0.61 10.62 7.80
N GLU A 1006 0.79 10.90 9.09
CA GLU A 1006 1.44 12.16 9.57
C GLU A 1006 0.76 13.47 9.11
N ASP A 1007 -0.46 13.41 8.55
CA ASP A 1007 -1.28 14.59 8.31
C ASP A 1007 -1.85 15.16 9.63
N THR A 1008 -1.99 16.49 9.76
CA THR A 1008 -2.55 17.09 11.01
C THR A 1008 -4.05 16.83 11.19
N TYR A 1009 -4.76 16.50 10.11
CA TYR A 1009 -6.17 16.09 10.10
C TYR A 1009 -6.37 15.20 8.87
N ALA A 1010 -6.93 14.00 9.00
CA ALA A 1010 -7.07 13.10 7.84
C ALA A 1010 -8.04 13.66 6.77
N VAL A 1011 -9.30 13.90 7.13
CA VAL A 1011 -10.30 14.47 6.21
C VAL A 1011 -11.13 15.56 6.88
N GLU A 1012 -11.31 16.69 6.20
CA GLU A 1012 -12.28 17.74 6.53
C GLU A 1012 -13.46 17.72 5.55
N VAL A 1013 -14.69 17.81 6.06
CA VAL A 1013 -15.93 17.88 5.30
C VAL A 1013 -16.77 19.09 5.72
N ILE A 1014 -17.15 19.91 4.75
CA ILE A 1014 -18.07 21.04 4.90
C ILE A 1014 -19.39 20.70 4.18
N ASN A 1015 -20.48 20.77 4.94
CA ASN A 1015 -21.84 20.37 4.58
C ASN A 1015 -21.99 18.85 4.37
N THR A 1016 -22.74 18.39 3.36
CA THR A 1016 -23.02 16.95 3.16
C THR A 1016 -21.76 16.17 2.76
N PRO A 1017 -21.42 15.05 3.41
CA PRO A 1017 -20.26 14.24 3.06
C PRO A 1017 -20.42 13.47 1.73
N PRO A 1018 -19.32 13.16 1.03
CA PRO A 1018 -19.29 12.10 0.02
C PRO A 1018 -19.36 10.71 0.66
N ALA A 1019 -19.56 9.67 -0.17
CA ALA A 1019 -19.49 8.29 0.30
C ALA A 1019 -18.04 7.89 0.66
N PHE A 1020 -17.84 7.33 1.86
CA PHE A 1020 -16.56 6.81 2.35
C PHE A 1020 -16.60 5.27 2.49
N SER A 1021 -15.52 4.57 2.14
CA SER A 1021 -15.33 3.16 2.51
C SER A 1021 -13.88 2.64 2.40
N SER A 1022 -13.49 1.74 3.31
CA SER A 1022 -12.18 1.10 3.39
C SER A 1022 -10.98 2.05 3.51
N ASN A 1023 -11.16 3.31 3.92
CA ASN A 1023 -10.05 4.23 4.13
C ASN A 1023 -9.33 3.93 5.46
N LYS A 1024 -8.04 4.24 5.54
CA LYS A 1024 -7.20 3.98 6.71
C LYS A 1024 -6.42 5.21 7.13
N ILE A 1025 -6.20 5.35 8.43
CA ILE A 1025 -5.27 6.32 9.00
C ILE A 1025 -4.17 5.48 9.64
N LEU A 1026 -2.93 5.70 9.22
CA LEU A 1026 -1.78 4.92 9.61
C LEU A 1026 -1.16 5.47 10.91
N ASP A 1027 -0.52 4.59 11.65
CA ASP A 1027 0.12 4.92 12.93
C ASP A 1027 1.31 5.88 12.75
N GLY A 1028 1.62 6.63 13.81
CA GLY A 1028 2.52 7.80 13.74
C GLY A 1028 1.80 9.12 13.44
N SER A 1029 0.57 9.08 12.90
CA SER A 1029 -0.23 10.27 12.63
C SER A 1029 -0.52 11.10 13.90
N ALA A 1030 0.20 12.22 14.06
CA ALA A 1030 0.09 13.15 15.18
C ALA A 1030 -1.12 14.13 15.08
N GLY A 1031 -1.97 13.95 14.08
CA GLY A 1031 -3.16 14.74 13.81
C GLY A 1031 -4.47 14.09 14.24
N ILE A 1032 -5.59 14.81 14.06
CA ILE A 1032 -6.92 14.24 14.37
C ILE A 1032 -7.27 13.13 13.37
N LYS A 1033 -7.50 11.92 13.90
CA LYS A 1033 -7.65 10.68 13.14
C LYS A 1033 -9.11 10.38 12.75
N GLY A 1034 -9.69 11.20 11.86
CA GLY A 1034 -11.01 10.90 11.31
C GLY A 1034 -11.54 11.94 10.31
N VAL A 1035 -12.84 11.83 10.00
CA VAL A 1035 -13.58 12.72 9.09
C VAL A 1035 -14.25 13.83 9.89
N ILE A 1036 -13.69 15.03 9.88
CA ILE A 1036 -14.27 16.18 10.58
C ILE A 1036 -15.49 16.71 9.82
N LEU A 1037 -16.63 16.80 10.50
CA LEU A 1037 -17.90 17.27 9.97
C LEU A 1037 -18.21 18.71 10.42
N LYS A 1038 -18.47 19.58 9.45
CA LYS A 1038 -18.77 21.01 9.65
C LYS A 1038 -20.03 21.42 8.90
N GLY A 1039 -20.84 22.30 9.48
CA GLY A 1039 -22.03 22.85 8.83
C GLY A 1039 -23.28 21.96 8.92
N TYR A 1040 -23.89 21.64 7.79
CA TYR A 1040 -25.20 20.99 7.75
C TYR A 1040 -25.41 20.14 6.50
N SER A 1041 -26.27 19.12 6.60
CA SER A 1041 -26.69 18.32 5.45
C SER A 1041 -27.60 19.14 4.55
N THR A 1042 -27.27 19.21 3.27
CA THR A 1042 -28.06 19.84 2.19
C THR A 1042 -29.04 18.85 1.54
N GLU A 1043 -28.80 17.54 1.68
CA GLU A 1043 -29.67 16.48 1.19
C GLU A 1043 -29.72 15.28 2.18
N ASN A 1044 -30.44 14.23 1.79
CA ASN A 1044 -30.53 12.98 2.57
C ASN A 1044 -29.24 12.19 2.44
N TYR A 1045 -28.72 11.65 3.55
CA TYR A 1045 -27.42 10.98 3.56
C TYR A 1045 -27.38 9.74 4.47
N SER A 1046 -26.47 8.81 4.17
CA SER A 1046 -26.30 7.54 4.87
C SER A 1046 -24.85 7.32 5.27
N PHE A 1047 -24.56 7.41 6.57
CA PHE A 1047 -23.25 7.12 7.15
C PHE A 1047 -23.04 5.61 7.26
N MET A 1048 -21.82 5.15 6.98
CA MET A 1048 -21.38 3.77 7.09
C MET A 1048 -20.11 3.68 7.94
N ALA A 1049 -19.75 2.47 8.38
CA ALA A 1049 -18.50 2.24 9.09
C ALA A 1049 -17.29 2.43 8.15
N ASP A 1050 -16.41 3.35 8.53
CA ASP A 1050 -15.13 3.69 7.90
C ASP A 1050 -14.25 4.33 8.99
N MET A 1051 -13.52 5.42 8.69
CA MET A 1051 -12.88 6.26 9.71
C MET A 1051 -13.94 6.92 10.64
N PRO A 1052 -13.61 7.25 11.91
CA PRO A 1052 -14.55 7.94 12.82
C PRO A 1052 -15.01 9.30 12.28
N TYR A 1053 -16.31 9.60 12.40
CA TYR A 1053 -16.86 10.93 12.07
C TYR A 1053 -16.75 11.86 13.28
N ILE A 1054 -16.25 13.08 13.10
CA ILE A 1054 -15.87 13.97 14.20
C ILE A 1054 -16.60 15.31 14.08
N VAL A 1055 -17.54 15.60 14.97
CA VAL A 1055 -18.29 16.85 14.94
C VAL A 1055 -17.51 17.96 15.66
N GLU A 1056 -17.07 18.97 14.90
CA GLU A 1056 -16.27 20.11 15.41
C GLU A 1056 -17.11 21.11 16.23
N SER A 1057 -18.38 21.28 15.88
CA SER A 1057 -19.27 22.27 16.51
C SER A 1057 -20.72 21.82 16.47
N ALA A 1058 -21.60 22.41 15.68
CA ALA A 1058 -22.93 21.87 15.44
C ALA A 1058 -22.98 21.27 14.04
N TYR A 1059 -23.35 19.98 13.93
CA TYR A 1059 -23.72 19.40 12.64
C TYR A 1059 -25.24 19.19 12.59
N THR A 1060 -25.90 19.72 11.56
CA THR A 1060 -27.36 19.81 11.49
C THR A 1060 -27.94 19.04 10.31
N PHE A 1061 -28.97 18.22 10.56
CA PHE A 1061 -29.87 17.71 9.53
C PHE A 1061 -31.13 18.56 9.53
N SER A 1062 -31.32 19.32 8.45
CA SER A 1062 -32.43 20.27 8.27
C SER A 1062 -33.79 19.58 8.23
N ASP A 1063 -34.86 20.34 8.51
CA ASP A 1063 -36.24 19.87 8.36
C ASP A 1063 -36.52 19.40 6.91
N GLY A 1064 -37.35 18.39 6.77
CA GLY A 1064 -37.62 17.69 5.51
C GLY A 1064 -36.53 16.71 5.03
N LEU A 1065 -35.36 16.64 5.69
CA LEU A 1065 -34.32 15.66 5.39
C LEU A 1065 -34.37 14.43 6.30
N PHE A 1066 -33.79 13.33 5.85
CA PHE A 1066 -33.49 12.15 6.68
C PHE A 1066 -32.01 11.77 6.63
N ALA A 1067 -31.50 11.29 7.75
CA ALA A 1067 -30.19 10.65 7.84
C ALA A 1067 -30.35 9.19 8.26
N SER A 1068 -29.52 8.30 7.71
CA SER A 1068 -29.32 6.97 8.26
C SER A 1068 -27.87 6.76 8.72
N ILE A 1069 -27.68 5.97 9.77
CA ILE A 1069 -26.36 5.57 10.25
C ILE A 1069 -26.35 4.04 10.34
N GLY A 1070 -25.45 3.42 9.57
CA GLY A 1070 -25.25 1.98 9.52
C GLY A 1070 -24.39 1.46 10.67
N LYS A 1071 -24.54 0.16 10.96
CA LYS A 1071 -23.87 -0.53 12.06
C LYS A 1071 -22.35 -0.34 12.08
N GLY A 1072 -21.77 -0.30 13.29
CA GLY A 1072 -20.34 -0.11 13.51
C GLY A 1072 -19.82 1.31 13.25
N THR A 1073 -20.66 2.27 12.83
CA THR A 1073 -20.25 3.67 12.67
C THR A 1073 -19.95 4.31 14.03
N ILE A 1074 -18.85 5.07 14.11
CA ILE A 1074 -18.45 5.83 15.31
C ILE A 1074 -18.55 7.33 15.01
N PHE A 1075 -19.30 8.03 15.85
CA PHE A 1075 -19.35 9.49 15.93
C PHE A 1075 -18.65 9.97 17.20
N LYS A 1076 -17.64 10.82 17.03
CA LYS A 1076 -16.91 11.53 18.07
C LYS A 1076 -17.24 13.02 18.06
N PHE A 1077 -17.14 13.65 19.22
CA PHE A 1077 -17.64 15.00 19.46
C PHE A 1077 -16.61 15.85 20.19
N MET A 1078 -16.25 17.02 19.63
CA MET A 1078 -15.36 17.98 20.28
C MET A 1078 -16.04 18.70 21.46
N GLU A 1079 -15.28 19.39 22.32
CA GLU A 1079 -15.86 20.03 23.51
C GLU A 1079 -16.99 21.02 23.14
N ASN A 1080 -18.15 20.89 23.78
CA ASN A 1080 -19.36 21.67 23.57
C ASN A 1080 -20.01 21.57 22.17
N SER A 1081 -19.67 20.55 21.38
CA SER A 1081 -20.33 20.22 20.09
C SER A 1081 -21.72 19.58 20.25
N GLU A 1082 -22.51 19.51 19.17
CA GLU A 1082 -23.93 19.09 19.14
C GLU A 1082 -24.30 18.38 17.82
N LEU A 1083 -25.15 17.34 17.90
CA LEU A 1083 -25.81 16.76 16.72
C LEU A 1083 -27.28 17.20 16.68
N ALA A 1084 -27.66 18.02 15.71
CA ALA A 1084 -28.99 18.63 15.64
C ALA A 1084 -29.86 17.97 14.56
N ILE A 1085 -30.99 17.37 14.96
CA ILE A 1085 -31.95 16.68 14.10
C ILE A 1085 -33.25 17.50 14.01
N ALA A 1086 -33.33 18.38 13.00
CA ALA A 1086 -34.56 19.08 12.62
C ALA A 1086 -35.38 18.31 11.57
N GLY A 1087 -34.76 17.34 10.88
CA GLY A 1087 -35.41 16.36 10.02
C GLY A 1087 -35.76 15.07 10.78
N SER A 1088 -35.23 13.93 10.31
CA SER A 1088 -35.33 12.61 10.97
C SER A 1088 -34.00 11.85 10.95
N LEU A 1089 -33.79 10.96 11.92
CA LEU A 1089 -32.57 10.16 12.05
C LEU A 1089 -32.90 8.67 12.28
N THR A 1090 -32.31 7.78 11.49
CA THR A 1090 -32.38 6.32 11.68
C THR A 1090 -31.02 5.74 11.99
N VAL A 1091 -30.82 5.30 13.22
CA VAL A 1091 -29.61 4.59 13.68
C VAL A 1091 -29.94 3.10 13.71
N SER A 1092 -29.12 2.27 13.05
CA SER A 1092 -29.36 0.83 12.91
C SER A 1092 -28.08 0.00 13.11
N GLY A 1093 -27.68 -0.12 14.39
CA GLY A 1093 -26.61 -0.99 14.87
C GLY A 1093 -27.10 -2.38 15.27
N ASP A 1094 -26.16 -3.25 15.63
CA ASP A 1094 -26.44 -4.55 16.26
C ASP A 1094 -25.54 -4.76 17.49
N SER A 1095 -25.75 -5.84 18.24
CA SER A 1095 -25.01 -6.10 19.50
C SER A 1095 -23.52 -6.43 19.32
N GLU A 1096 -23.08 -6.71 18.10
CA GLU A 1096 -21.67 -6.96 17.76
C GLU A 1096 -20.99 -5.71 17.16
N ASN A 1097 -21.79 -4.84 16.55
CA ASN A 1097 -21.41 -3.64 15.82
C ASN A 1097 -22.33 -2.46 16.20
N PRO A 1098 -22.33 -2.02 17.47
CA PRO A 1098 -23.17 -0.90 17.90
C PRO A 1098 -22.73 0.40 17.21
N ILE A 1099 -23.63 1.38 17.16
CA ILE A 1099 -23.34 2.72 16.65
C ILE A 1099 -23.04 3.63 17.84
N VAL A 1100 -21.85 4.21 17.86
CA VAL A 1100 -21.32 4.92 19.03
C VAL A 1100 -21.37 6.42 18.83
N PHE A 1101 -21.85 7.16 19.85
CA PHE A 1101 -21.80 8.61 19.94
C PHE A 1101 -21.08 8.99 21.23
N THR A 1102 -19.88 9.56 21.14
CA THR A 1102 -19.00 9.74 22.31
C THR A 1102 -18.06 10.95 22.22
N SER A 1103 -17.33 11.27 23.30
CA SER A 1103 -16.33 12.35 23.32
C SER A 1103 -15.19 12.06 22.33
N ILE A 1104 -14.55 13.09 21.78
CA ILE A 1104 -13.34 12.91 20.96
C ILE A 1104 -12.24 12.17 21.75
N SER A 1105 -12.12 12.46 23.04
CA SER A 1105 -11.18 11.84 23.99
C SER A 1105 -11.64 10.49 24.57
N ASP A 1106 -12.67 9.82 24.01
CA ASP A 1106 -13.05 8.46 24.41
C ASP A 1106 -12.32 7.39 23.58
N ASP A 1107 -11.14 6.97 24.04
CA ASP A 1107 -10.30 5.99 23.34
C ASP A 1107 -10.90 4.58 23.31
N GLU A 1108 -11.93 4.30 24.14
CA GLU A 1108 -12.63 3.01 24.21
C GLU A 1108 -13.26 2.60 22.86
N PHE A 1109 -13.56 3.57 22.01
CA PHE A 1109 -14.16 3.37 20.68
C PHE A 1109 -13.44 4.22 19.61
N GLY A 1110 -12.82 3.57 18.63
CA GLY A 1110 -12.11 4.28 17.54
C GLY A 1110 -10.72 4.81 17.91
N GLY A 1111 -10.18 4.41 19.07
CA GLY A 1111 -8.82 4.72 19.52
C GLY A 1111 -8.59 6.20 19.84
N ASP A 1112 -7.31 6.54 20.07
CA ASP A 1112 -6.82 7.91 20.26
C ASP A 1112 -6.99 8.73 18.98
N THR A 1113 -8.18 9.34 18.87
CA THR A 1113 -8.65 10.10 17.70
C THR A 1113 -8.12 11.54 17.73
N ASN A 1114 -7.71 12.05 18.89
CA ASN A 1114 -7.14 13.39 19.08
C ASN A 1114 -5.60 13.40 19.18
N ALA A 1115 -4.96 12.26 18.92
CA ALA A 1115 -3.51 12.05 18.85
C ALA A 1115 -2.73 12.60 20.06
N ASN A 1116 -3.27 12.42 21.27
CA ASN A 1116 -2.59 12.84 22.51
C ASN A 1116 -2.38 11.71 23.54
N GLY A 1117 -2.68 10.46 23.16
CA GLY A 1117 -2.66 9.30 24.05
C GLY A 1117 -3.46 9.55 25.34
N ALA A 1118 -3.00 8.98 26.45
CA ALA A 1118 -3.65 9.16 27.76
C ALA A 1118 -3.52 10.59 28.36
N SER A 1119 -3.15 11.61 27.58
CA SER A 1119 -3.03 13.01 28.05
C SER A 1119 -4.39 13.67 28.30
N THR A 1120 -5.45 13.18 27.68
CA THR A 1120 -6.84 13.53 28.01
C THR A 1120 -7.65 12.27 28.29
N THR A 1121 -8.67 12.40 29.14
CA THR A 1121 -9.68 11.35 29.37
C THR A 1121 -11.07 11.96 29.26
N PRO A 1122 -12.09 11.19 28.85
CA PRO A 1122 -13.40 11.74 28.53
C PRO A 1122 -14.15 12.09 29.82
N THR A 1123 -14.77 13.27 29.88
CA THR A 1123 -15.47 13.76 31.08
C THR A 1123 -16.98 13.85 30.88
N LEU A 1124 -17.73 13.78 31.97
CA LEU A 1124 -19.19 13.84 31.93
C LEU A 1124 -19.64 15.19 31.35
N GLY A 1125 -20.17 15.17 30.13
CA GLY A 1125 -20.69 16.35 29.44
C GLY A 1125 -19.67 17.08 28.57
N ASP A 1126 -18.59 16.43 28.13
CA ASP A 1126 -17.66 16.99 27.14
C ASP A 1126 -18.40 17.63 25.95
N TRP A 1127 -19.41 16.93 25.42
CA TRP A 1127 -20.28 17.41 24.33
C TRP A 1127 -21.73 17.56 24.78
N ARG A 1128 -22.55 18.27 24.00
CA ARG A 1128 -23.91 18.68 24.42
C ARG A 1128 -24.94 17.56 24.38
N GLY A 1129 -24.77 16.61 23.46
CA GLY A 1129 -25.73 15.54 23.16
C GLY A 1129 -26.38 15.65 21.78
N ILE A 1130 -27.32 14.73 21.53
CA ILE A 1130 -28.15 14.67 20.33
C ILE A 1130 -29.46 15.41 20.59
N SER A 1131 -29.82 16.36 19.72
CA SER A 1131 -30.90 17.32 19.92
C SER A 1131 -31.94 17.16 18.81
N ILE A 1132 -33.08 16.54 19.12
CA ILE A 1132 -34.15 16.21 18.16
C ILE A 1132 -35.32 17.17 18.37
N THR A 1133 -35.62 17.95 17.33
CA THR A 1133 -36.67 18.99 17.32
C THR A 1133 -37.54 18.94 16.06
N GLY A 1134 -37.24 18.01 15.15
CA GLY A 1134 -37.96 17.83 13.90
C GLY A 1134 -39.33 17.18 14.02
N SER A 1135 -40.15 17.34 12.99
CA SER A 1135 -41.46 16.68 12.90
C SER A 1135 -41.39 15.23 12.42
N GLY A 1136 -40.20 14.75 12.03
CA GLY A 1136 -39.97 13.39 11.50
C GLY A 1136 -39.59 12.37 12.57
N ASN A 1137 -40.14 11.17 12.45
CA ASN A 1137 -39.91 10.07 13.39
C ASN A 1137 -38.45 9.60 13.33
N SER A 1138 -37.79 9.56 14.50
CA SER A 1138 -36.41 9.08 14.63
C SER A 1138 -36.34 7.71 15.33
N LEU A 1139 -35.33 6.92 14.99
CA LEU A 1139 -35.10 5.59 15.54
C LEU A 1139 -33.65 5.44 16.02
N PHE A 1140 -33.49 4.94 17.24
CA PHE A 1140 -32.22 4.44 17.78
C PHE A 1140 -32.35 2.94 18.01
N ASP A 1141 -31.70 2.15 17.17
CA ASP A 1141 -31.60 0.69 17.28
C ASP A 1141 -30.11 0.35 17.38
N GLY A 1142 -29.67 -0.32 18.45
CA GLY A 1142 -28.25 -0.66 18.62
C GLY A 1142 -27.31 0.53 18.85
N ALA A 1143 -27.77 1.57 19.56
CA ALA A 1143 -27.01 2.80 19.79
C ALA A 1143 -26.31 2.84 21.16
N THR A 1144 -25.08 3.34 21.21
CA THR A 1144 -24.33 3.61 22.44
C THR A 1144 -24.05 5.11 22.56
N VAL A 1145 -24.59 5.79 23.59
CA VAL A 1145 -24.46 7.26 23.76
C VAL A 1145 -23.78 7.60 25.09
N ARG A 1146 -22.63 8.28 25.01
CA ARG A 1146 -21.67 8.46 26.10
C ARG A 1146 -21.15 9.90 26.23
N PHE A 1147 -20.83 10.32 27.45
CA PHE A 1147 -20.15 11.60 27.77
C PHE A 1147 -20.83 12.88 27.26
N ALA A 1148 -22.08 12.79 26.80
CA ALA A 1148 -22.90 13.93 26.40
C ALA A 1148 -23.53 14.65 27.60
N GLY A 1149 -24.38 15.64 27.33
CA GLY A 1149 -25.14 16.38 28.33
C GLY A 1149 -24.54 17.72 28.75
N GLY A 1150 -23.46 18.16 28.12
CA GLY A 1150 -22.93 19.53 28.16
C GLY A 1150 -22.47 20.03 29.52
N ARG A 1151 -21.15 20.22 29.68
CA ARG A 1151 -20.49 20.61 30.94
C ARG A 1151 -21.14 21.82 31.63
N PHE A 1152 -21.58 22.80 30.84
CA PHE A 1152 -22.22 24.04 31.26
C PHE A 1152 -23.77 24.05 31.17
N GLN A 1153 -24.41 22.96 30.73
CA GLN A 1153 -25.85 22.87 30.43
C GLN A 1153 -26.70 22.26 31.58
N GLN A 1154 -26.43 22.63 32.84
CA GLN A 1154 -27.07 22.06 34.04
C GLN A 1154 -28.59 21.77 33.90
N TYR A 1155 -29.36 22.75 33.40
CA TYR A 1155 -30.82 22.65 33.28
C TYR A 1155 -31.34 22.12 31.93
N ASN A 1156 -30.49 21.98 30.90
CA ASN A 1156 -30.93 21.67 29.53
C ASN A 1156 -30.22 20.48 28.85
N GLY A 1157 -29.08 20.02 29.38
CA GLY A 1157 -28.28 18.98 28.77
C GLY A 1157 -28.86 17.58 28.97
N ALA A 1158 -28.72 16.74 27.94
CA ALA A 1158 -29.00 15.30 27.97
C ALA A 1158 -28.11 14.56 26.96
N GLY A 1159 -27.98 13.23 27.08
CA GLY A 1159 -27.39 12.39 26.04
C GLY A 1159 -28.20 12.42 24.74
N ILE A 1160 -29.49 12.13 24.83
CA ILE A 1160 -30.48 12.36 23.77
C ILE A 1160 -31.59 13.26 24.32
N LYS A 1161 -31.89 14.36 23.63
CA LYS A 1161 -32.98 15.28 23.94
C LYS A 1161 -34.01 15.26 22.80
N VAL A 1162 -35.28 15.08 23.14
CA VAL A 1162 -36.40 14.97 22.20
C VAL A 1162 -37.45 16.00 22.60
N GLU A 1163 -37.59 17.07 21.82
CA GLU A 1163 -38.47 18.22 22.12
C GLU A 1163 -39.50 18.43 21.00
N GLY A 1164 -40.74 17.97 21.24
CA GLY A 1164 -41.85 18.08 20.27
C GLY A 1164 -41.76 17.14 19.06
N ALA A 1165 -40.96 16.07 19.17
CA ALA A 1165 -40.60 15.15 18.09
C ALA A 1165 -40.89 13.69 18.47
N GLU A 1166 -41.15 12.79 17.51
CA GLU A 1166 -41.25 11.36 17.79
C GLU A 1166 -39.86 10.69 17.71
N ALA A 1167 -39.49 9.95 18.76
CA ALA A 1167 -38.28 9.13 18.77
C ALA A 1167 -38.52 7.79 19.45
N THR A 1168 -38.09 6.70 18.83
CA THR A 1168 -38.05 5.35 19.42
C THR A 1168 -36.61 4.97 19.73
N ILE A 1169 -36.36 4.37 20.90
CA ILE A 1169 -35.04 3.94 21.37
C ILE A 1169 -35.12 2.47 21.79
N LYS A 1170 -34.28 1.60 21.22
CA LYS A 1170 -34.25 0.18 21.52
C LYS A 1170 -32.88 -0.47 21.33
N ASN A 1171 -32.66 -1.62 21.97
CA ASN A 1171 -31.42 -2.39 21.92
C ASN A 1171 -30.16 -1.55 22.24
N SER A 1172 -30.28 -0.53 23.09
CA SER A 1172 -29.32 0.57 23.20
C SER A 1172 -28.66 0.64 24.60
N VAL A 1173 -27.51 1.32 24.67
CA VAL A 1173 -26.77 1.61 25.91
C VAL A 1173 -26.59 3.12 26.04
N ILE A 1174 -27.32 3.72 26.98
CA ILE A 1174 -27.13 5.11 27.36
C ILE A 1174 -26.27 5.10 28.64
N GLU A 1175 -25.09 5.70 28.61
CA GLU A 1175 -24.19 5.66 29.77
C GLU A 1175 -23.33 6.91 29.96
N LYS A 1176 -22.85 7.17 31.19
CA LYS A 1176 -21.83 8.20 31.46
C LYS A 1176 -22.20 9.60 30.93
N ASN A 1177 -23.49 9.97 30.86
CA ASN A 1177 -23.93 11.29 30.38
C ASN A 1177 -24.22 12.27 31.54
N LYS A 1178 -23.93 13.56 31.34
CA LYS A 1178 -24.14 14.59 32.35
C LYS A 1178 -25.59 15.06 32.42
N ASN A 1179 -26.06 15.29 33.64
CA ASN A 1179 -27.41 15.74 33.97
C ASN A 1179 -28.52 14.74 33.59
N ARG A 1180 -28.63 14.33 32.32
CA ARG A 1180 -29.70 13.45 31.80
C ARG A 1180 -29.13 12.45 30.79
N GLY A 1181 -29.51 11.17 30.86
CA GLY A 1181 -29.26 10.20 29.79
C GLY A 1181 -30.15 10.48 28.58
N VAL A 1182 -31.47 10.36 28.77
CA VAL A 1182 -32.48 10.72 27.76
C VAL A 1182 -33.51 11.67 28.36
N TRP A 1183 -33.93 12.68 27.59
CA TRP A 1183 -34.95 13.65 27.97
C TRP A 1183 -36.03 13.81 26.89
N PHE A 1184 -37.26 13.39 27.20
CA PHE A 1184 -38.44 13.67 26.39
C PHE A 1184 -39.21 14.88 26.95
N LYS A 1185 -39.58 15.79 26.05
CA LYS A 1185 -40.30 17.04 26.34
C LYS A 1185 -41.36 17.27 25.26
N GLY A 1186 -42.61 17.51 25.66
CA GLY A 1186 -43.73 17.59 24.71
C GLY A 1186 -44.33 16.23 24.36
N THR A 1187 -45.46 16.23 23.65
CA THR A 1187 -46.25 15.04 23.32
C THR A 1187 -45.64 14.22 22.18
N ASN A 1188 -44.86 13.20 22.55
CA ASN A 1188 -43.93 12.49 21.67
C ASN A 1188 -44.23 10.96 21.68
N PRO A 1189 -44.99 10.38 20.72
CA PRO A 1189 -45.64 9.06 20.85
C PRO A 1189 -44.73 7.83 20.62
N GLY A 1190 -43.42 7.95 20.80
CA GLY A 1190 -42.46 6.86 20.58
C GLY A 1190 -42.42 5.81 21.70
N MET A 1191 -41.48 4.86 21.60
CA MET A 1191 -41.26 3.79 22.58
C MET A 1191 -39.79 3.76 23.06
N ILE A 1192 -39.56 3.39 24.31
CA ILE A 1192 -38.24 2.96 24.80
C ILE A 1192 -38.33 1.48 25.18
N SER A 1193 -37.57 0.61 24.51
CA SER A 1193 -37.51 -0.81 24.81
C SER A 1193 -36.07 -1.32 24.96
N ASP A 1194 -35.84 -2.46 25.60
CA ASP A 1194 -34.59 -3.25 25.50
C ASP A 1194 -33.29 -2.42 25.68
N THR A 1195 -33.27 -1.49 26.63
CA THR A 1195 -32.24 -0.44 26.73
C THR A 1195 -31.67 -0.33 28.15
N ILE A 1196 -30.34 -0.21 28.23
CA ILE A 1196 -29.60 -0.05 29.48
C ILE A 1196 -29.29 1.43 29.71
N PHE A 1197 -29.53 1.90 30.93
CA PHE A 1197 -29.15 3.22 31.43
C PHE A 1197 -28.19 3.07 32.61
N ARG A 1198 -26.93 3.50 32.47
CA ARG A 1198 -25.96 3.41 33.57
C ARG A 1198 -25.03 4.60 33.77
N ASP A 1199 -24.47 4.71 34.97
CA ASP A 1199 -23.39 5.64 35.30
C ASP A 1199 -23.72 7.13 35.05
N HIS A 1200 -25.01 7.49 35.09
CA HIS A 1200 -25.47 8.89 35.08
C HIS A 1200 -25.35 9.46 36.49
N LYS A 1201 -24.11 9.72 36.93
CA LYS A 1201 -23.78 10.17 38.29
C LYS A 1201 -22.36 10.74 38.36
N ASP A 1202 -22.11 11.71 39.24
CA ASP A 1202 -20.77 12.14 39.65
C ASP A 1202 -20.58 12.02 41.17
N GLU A 1203 -19.39 12.38 41.66
CA GLU A 1203 -19.04 12.34 43.09
C GLU A 1203 -19.86 13.30 43.97
N THR A 1204 -20.57 14.27 43.38
CA THR A 1204 -21.40 15.26 44.09
C THR A 1204 -22.87 14.84 44.19
N GLY A 1205 -23.35 14.05 43.23
CA GLY A 1205 -24.71 13.50 43.19
C GLY A 1205 -25.82 14.50 42.84
N GLU A 1206 -25.51 15.76 42.48
CA GLU A 1206 -26.54 16.77 42.23
C GLU A 1206 -27.24 16.62 40.87
N ASN A 1207 -28.55 16.32 40.91
CA ASN A 1207 -29.48 16.43 39.78
C ASN A 1207 -29.17 15.57 38.53
N TYR A 1208 -28.48 14.44 38.70
CA TYR A 1208 -28.28 13.47 37.61
C TYR A 1208 -29.47 12.52 37.43
N MET A 1209 -29.74 12.15 36.19
CA MET A 1209 -30.96 11.44 35.77
C MET A 1209 -30.61 10.49 34.62
N ALA A 1210 -31.09 9.25 34.64
CA ALA A 1210 -31.00 8.37 33.46
C ALA A 1210 -32.08 8.73 32.43
N LEU A 1211 -33.34 8.86 32.86
CA LEU A 1211 -34.48 9.12 31.98
C LEU A 1211 -35.42 10.19 32.57
N LEU A 1212 -35.70 11.24 31.78
CA LEU A 1212 -36.60 12.34 32.14
C LEU A 1212 -37.75 12.48 31.14
N PHE A 1213 -38.97 12.58 31.65
CA PHE A 1213 -40.17 12.97 30.90
C PHE A 1213 -40.75 14.28 31.43
N SER A 1214 -41.23 15.14 30.53
CA SER A 1214 -41.79 16.44 30.90
C SER A 1214 -42.78 17.02 29.90
N GLY A 1215 -43.68 17.89 30.38
CA GLY A 1215 -44.50 18.78 29.56
C GLY A 1215 -45.43 18.09 28.56
N GLY A 1216 -46.19 17.08 28.99
CA GLY A 1216 -47.18 16.39 28.17
C GLY A 1216 -46.66 15.19 27.36
N ALA A 1217 -45.50 14.64 27.72
CA ALA A 1217 -44.93 13.45 27.06
C ALA A 1217 -45.76 12.19 27.33
N SER A 1218 -45.81 11.27 26.35
CA SER A 1218 -46.52 10.00 26.46
C SER A 1218 -45.81 8.91 25.66
N THR A 1219 -45.36 7.84 26.32
CA THR A 1219 -44.53 6.80 25.71
C THR A 1219 -44.78 5.42 26.34
N THR A 1220 -44.34 4.36 25.66
CA THR A 1220 -44.29 3.00 26.21
C THR A 1220 -42.86 2.63 26.61
N LEU A 1221 -42.71 2.01 27.78
CA LEU A 1221 -41.45 1.57 28.37
C LEU A 1221 -41.47 0.04 28.54
N GLN A 1222 -40.41 -0.64 28.11
CA GLN A 1222 -40.30 -2.11 28.15
C GLN A 1222 -38.85 -2.57 28.33
N ASN A 1223 -38.57 -3.66 29.07
CA ASN A 1223 -37.24 -4.29 29.11
C ASN A 1223 -36.07 -3.30 29.39
N LEU A 1224 -36.24 -2.41 30.37
CA LEU A 1224 -35.28 -1.34 30.67
C LEU A 1224 -34.46 -1.66 31.91
N VAL A 1225 -33.14 -1.47 31.87
CA VAL A 1225 -32.23 -1.79 32.99
C VAL A 1225 -31.52 -0.53 33.47
N PHE A 1226 -31.64 -0.20 34.76
CA PHE A 1226 -31.06 1.00 35.37
C PHE A 1226 -30.04 0.65 36.46
N ARG A 1227 -28.80 1.15 36.36
CA ARG A 1227 -27.67 0.91 37.29
C ARG A 1227 -26.86 2.18 37.56
N ASN A 1228 -26.44 2.44 38.79
CA ASN A 1228 -25.50 3.52 39.15
C ASN A 1228 -25.87 4.93 38.62
N ASN A 1229 -27.17 5.26 38.59
CA ASN A 1229 -27.65 6.58 38.20
C ASN A 1229 -28.06 7.40 39.44
N GLY A 1230 -28.09 8.73 39.34
CA GLY A 1230 -28.71 9.58 40.37
C GLY A 1230 -30.20 9.26 40.52
N THR A 1231 -31.03 9.71 39.58
CA THR A 1231 -32.42 9.27 39.45
C THR A 1231 -32.58 8.35 38.25
N ALA A 1232 -33.11 7.13 38.41
CA ALA A 1232 -33.34 6.22 37.29
C ALA A 1232 -34.44 6.76 36.33
N VAL A 1233 -35.64 7.05 36.83
CA VAL A 1233 -36.71 7.70 36.03
C VAL A 1233 -37.37 8.87 36.78
N LEU A 1234 -37.51 10.01 36.12
CA LEU A 1234 -38.37 11.13 36.57
C LEU A 1234 -39.43 11.48 35.52
N SER A 1235 -40.64 11.78 35.98
CA SER A 1235 -41.73 12.33 35.18
C SER A 1235 -42.46 13.42 35.95
N ASP A 1236 -42.81 14.54 35.29
CA ASP A 1236 -43.75 15.51 35.86
C ASP A 1236 -45.23 15.04 35.78
N GLU A 1237 -46.12 15.72 36.49
CA GLU A 1237 -47.55 15.35 36.62
C GLU A 1237 -48.35 15.41 35.30
N SER A 1238 -47.77 15.93 34.21
CA SER A 1238 -48.43 16.01 32.89
C SER A 1238 -48.09 14.84 31.96
N VAL A 1239 -47.23 13.91 32.39
CA VAL A 1239 -46.73 12.79 31.59
C VAL A 1239 -47.63 11.55 31.69
N SER A 1240 -47.75 10.78 30.61
CA SER A 1240 -48.47 9.49 30.57
C SER A 1240 -47.55 8.34 30.15
N LEU A 1241 -47.02 7.57 31.11
CA LEU A 1241 -46.14 6.43 30.83
C LEU A 1241 -46.93 5.11 30.83
N THR A 1242 -46.69 4.28 29.80
CA THR A 1242 -47.18 2.89 29.76
C THR A 1242 -46.03 1.93 30.04
N ASN A 1243 -46.06 1.22 31.18
CA ASN A 1243 -45.09 0.16 31.47
C ASN A 1243 -45.59 -1.17 30.87
N ASN A 1244 -44.83 -1.75 29.94
CA ASN A 1244 -45.13 -3.02 29.27
C ASN A 1244 -44.34 -4.22 29.83
N GLY A 1245 -43.72 -4.06 31.00
CA GLY A 1245 -42.95 -5.08 31.71
C GLY A 1245 -41.43 -5.01 31.48
N GLY A 1246 -40.68 -5.78 32.28
CA GLY A 1246 -39.22 -5.89 32.15
C GLY A 1246 -38.42 -4.68 32.64
N ILE A 1247 -39.01 -3.75 33.39
CA ILE A 1247 -38.26 -2.64 34.00
C ILE A 1247 -37.54 -3.14 35.27
N ASP A 1248 -36.21 -3.09 35.25
CA ASP A 1248 -35.30 -3.48 36.33
C ASP A 1248 -34.52 -2.24 36.82
N ILE A 1249 -34.81 -1.81 38.03
CA ILE A 1249 -34.12 -0.72 38.73
C ILE A 1249 -33.57 -1.29 40.03
N ASP A 1250 -32.25 -1.36 40.18
CA ASP A 1250 -31.61 -1.90 41.38
C ASP A 1250 -31.22 -0.80 42.40
N ALA A 1251 -30.72 -1.24 43.55
CA ALA A 1251 -30.31 -0.38 44.66
C ALA A 1251 -28.99 0.39 44.43
N SER A 1252 -28.38 0.33 43.24
CA SER A 1252 -27.22 1.18 42.91
C SER A 1252 -27.63 2.57 42.41
N ASN A 1253 -28.92 2.79 42.13
CA ASN A 1253 -29.48 4.09 41.78
C ASN A 1253 -29.87 4.86 43.06
N ASP A 1254 -29.53 6.15 43.20
CA ASP A 1254 -29.83 6.90 44.43
C ASP A 1254 -31.34 7.13 44.63
N ILE A 1255 -32.08 7.28 43.52
CA ILE A 1255 -33.54 7.38 43.49
C ILE A 1255 -34.08 6.52 42.35
N ALA A 1256 -34.94 5.54 42.67
CA ALA A 1256 -35.53 4.67 41.66
C ALA A 1256 -36.53 5.39 40.75
N THR A 1257 -37.54 6.05 41.33
CA THR A 1257 -38.55 6.80 40.55
C THR A 1257 -38.96 8.09 41.23
N VAL A 1258 -39.24 9.13 40.43
CA VAL A 1258 -39.89 10.36 40.87
C VAL A 1258 -41.08 10.64 39.92
N PRO A 1259 -42.33 10.64 40.41
CA PRO A 1259 -42.75 10.35 41.78
C PRO A 1259 -42.44 8.91 42.23
N PRO A 1260 -42.29 8.64 43.53
CA PRO A 1260 -42.14 7.28 44.05
C PRO A 1260 -43.36 6.42 43.71
N GLY A 1261 -43.13 5.22 43.18
CA GLY A 1261 -44.20 4.31 42.76
C GLY A 1261 -44.74 4.60 41.35
N LEU A 1262 -43.94 5.25 40.49
CA LEU A 1262 -44.23 5.44 39.07
C LEU A 1262 -44.40 4.09 38.32
N PHE A 1263 -43.76 3.04 38.82
CA PHE A 1263 -43.98 1.65 38.43
C PHE A 1263 -44.39 0.84 39.68
N PRO A 1264 -45.35 -0.11 39.55
CA PRO A 1264 -45.90 -0.89 40.68
C PRO A 1264 -45.05 -2.12 41.05
#